data_AF-A0A085LS99-F1
#
_entry.id   AF-A0A085LS99-F1
#
_cell.length_a   1.000
_cell.length_b   1.000
_cell.length_c   1.000
_cell.angle_alpha   90.00
_cell.angle_beta   90.00
_cell.angle_gamma   90.00
#
_symmetry.space_group_name_H-M   'P 1'
#
loop_
_entity.id
_entity.type
_entity.pdbx_description
1 polymer ?
#
loop_
_entity_poly.entity_id
_entity_poly.type
_entity_poly.pdbx_seq_one_letter_code
_entity_poly.pdbx_strand_id
1 'polypeptide(L)'
;VLAENSNELERSAQFNYTVHPDWLLSCYPEQCRHLPLLIVTSRKSSPWRELKSVIKKSPNVQVVLVPLEFTYGSHHSKMILLKYSSGIRVVIHTANLVEHEWMYVSPIYPPIADDTDESDSHTNFKKDLLAYLRAYNDSSILEWCDIVNKHDFRQAKVYFVASVPGWHQGENLEKWGHPKMRQLLRDHLKVDLDESWPLICQFSAFGFLGTTADQWLLGELFSNSLKQTHGQQMSASPNVKLIYPCVEDVRCSLEGYDAGCCLPYTSRMASKQDYLKQYLHRWRSERNGRSRACPHTKSYLRCNGTFDKLACANLSTNAWGRYEKDATQILIRSFEVGVLFLPHCFQSTTEDDPKPSEKIKRQLNADEDLVPTSSAQAKRFKTTTSSPLKHADSDYRLYLTTVANLDNKWNASALGLADVLAQNSKELESSAQFNFMIDPEWLLSCYPKQCRHLPLLIVTSRNSSSWDELKALAKRSPNVQLVDAPLPIPFGSHHSKMILLKYSSGIQVVVHTANLIDGDWIYISPIYPPIVGDKEESDSHTNFKKDLLAYLRAYKNKFILEWCDIISKHDFRQAKVYFVASVPGRHQGENMENWGHPKLQCLLRRHLNVQVDASWPLVCQFSSIGSLGSTADKWLLGEFSNSLKQTHGQQMSASPNVKLIYPCVEDVRCSLEGYEGGGCLPYSYKTAFKQDYLKRYLHRWRSERNGRSRACPHIKSYLRCNGTFDKLAWFLLTSANLSKAAWGCYEKNATQIFIRSFEVGVLFLPHSFNQDVFALNKKDVENEEVVFPMPYDLPPARYDSKDEPWIIDIAYLDDVDSHGSHWDP
;
A
#
# COMPACT_ATOMS: atom_id res chain seq x y z
N VAL A 1 5.78 -18.86 -7.11
CA VAL A 1 5.42 -20.30 -7.21
C VAL A 1 6.18 -21.04 -8.31
N LEU A 2 5.84 -20.89 -9.60
CA LEU A 2 6.51 -21.68 -10.67
C LEU A 2 7.94 -21.19 -11.00
N ALA A 3 8.28 -19.95 -10.66
CA ALA A 3 9.61 -19.37 -10.87
C ALA A 3 10.61 -19.68 -9.73
N GLU A 4 10.10 -19.93 -8.51
CA GLU A 4 10.91 -20.31 -7.35
C GLU A 4 11.49 -21.70 -7.56
N ASN A 5 12.81 -21.86 -7.43
CA ASN A 5 13.53 -23.12 -7.66
C ASN A 5 13.22 -23.79 -9.00
N SER A 6 12.92 -22.98 -10.04
CA SER A 6 12.58 -23.46 -11.39
C SER A 6 13.65 -24.36 -12.02
N ASN A 7 14.91 -24.23 -11.61
CA ASN A 7 16.01 -25.09 -12.06
C ASN A 7 15.95 -26.52 -11.49
N GLU A 8 15.21 -26.73 -10.40
CA GLU A 8 15.04 -28.05 -9.75
C GLU A 8 13.68 -28.67 -10.07
N LEU A 9 12.77 -27.93 -10.74
CA LEU A 9 11.45 -28.42 -11.07
C LEU A 9 11.57 -29.58 -12.05
N GLU A 10 10.96 -30.71 -11.71
CA GLU A 10 11.00 -31.92 -12.55
C GLU A 10 9.66 -32.20 -13.23
N ARG A 11 8.54 -31.94 -12.54
CA ARG A 11 7.18 -32.07 -13.10
C ARG A 11 6.15 -31.35 -12.23
N SER A 12 4.98 -31.06 -12.80
CA SER A 12 3.89 -30.41 -12.10
C SER A 12 2.51 -31.01 -12.41
N ALA A 13 1.59 -30.93 -11.46
CA ALA A 13 0.17 -31.22 -11.65
C ALA A 13 -0.69 -30.03 -11.22
N GLN A 14 -1.65 -29.68 -12.06
CA GLN A 14 -2.52 -28.52 -11.93
C GLN A 14 -3.97 -28.99 -11.87
N PHE A 15 -4.55 -29.03 -10.67
CA PHE A 15 -5.95 -29.35 -10.44
C PHE A 15 -6.74 -28.05 -10.46
N ASN A 16 -7.65 -27.87 -11.43
CA ASN A 16 -8.47 -26.67 -11.50
C ASN A 16 -9.86 -26.87 -12.13
N TYR A 17 -10.79 -26.01 -11.75
CA TYR A 17 -12.12 -25.92 -12.36
C TYR A 17 -12.02 -25.40 -13.79
N THR A 18 -11.45 -24.22 -14.00
CA THR A 18 -11.27 -23.60 -15.32
C THR A 18 -9.79 -23.41 -15.62
N VAL A 19 -9.37 -23.79 -16.83
CA VAL A 19 -7.97 -23.69 -17.29
C VAL A 19 -7.92 -23.06 -18.68
N HIS A 20 -7.21 -21.95 -18.82
CA HIS A 20 -6.75 -21.42 -20.10
C HIS A 20 -5.35 -21.95 -20.36
N PRO A 21 -5.19 -22.97 -21.22
CA PRO A 21 -3.95 -23.73 -21.27
C PRO A 21 -2.79 -22.96 -21.92
N ASP A 22 -3.06 -22.08 -22.89
CA ASP A 22 -2.01 -21.24 -23.48
C ASP A 22 -1.46 -20.22 -22.47
N TRP A 23 -2.35 -19.59 -21.69
CA TRP A 23 -1.95 -18.72 -20.58
C TRP A 23 -1.18 -19.50 -19.51
N LEU A 24 -1.70 -20.65 -19.07
CA LEU A 24 -1.05 -21.49 -18.06
C LEU A 24 0.38 -21.87 -18.50
N LEU A 25 0.58 -22.24 -19.77
CA LEU A 25 1.91 -22.55 -20.31
C LEU A 25 2.82 -21.33 -20.37
N SER A 26 2.27 -20.14 -20.65
CA SER A 26 3.04 -18.89 -20.62
C SER A 26 3.61 -18.57 -19.23
N CYS A 27 2.92 -18.99 -18.17
CA CYS A 27 3.34 -18.82 -16.78
C CYS A 27 4.54 -19.70 -16.39
N TYR A 28 4.87 -20.75 -17.15
CA TYR A 28 6.08 -21.53 -16.90
C TYR A 28 7.31 -20.77 -17.43
N PRO A 29 8.39 -20.66 -16.63
CA PRO A 29 9.68 -20.21 -17.10
C PRO A 29 10.10 -20.97 -18.36
N GLU A 30 10.76 -20.31 -19.30
CA GLU A 30 11.06 -20.87 -20.62
C GLU A 30 11.79 -22.22 -20.52
N GLN A 31 12.73 -22.33 -19.59
CA GLN A 31 13.48 -23.55 -19.30
C GLN A 31 12.63 -24.70 -18.73
N CYS A 32 11.44 -24.44 -18.18
CA CYS A 32 10.57 -25.45 -17.57
C CYS A 32 9.46 -25.93 -18.51
N ARG A 33 9.23 -25.27 -19.66
CA ARG A 33 8.08 -25.55 -20.54
C ARG A 33 8.10 -26.94 -21.18
N HIS A 34 9.26 -27.60 -21.19
CA HIS A 34 9.43 -28.96 -21.70
C HIS A 34 9.14 -30.05 -20.66
N LEU A 35 9.02 -29.68 -19.38
CA LEU A 35 8.81 -30.62 -18.28
C LEU A 35 7.40 -31.24 -18.32
N PRO A 36 7.21 -32.45 -17.79
CA PRO A 36 5.88 -33.08 -17.71
C PRO A 36 4.89 -32.23 -16.91
N LEU A 37 3.77 -31.88 -17.54
CA LEU A 37 2.67 -31.13 -16.94
C LEU A 37 1.38 -31.95 -17.01
N LEU A 38 0.80 -32.27 -15.85
CA LEU A 38 -0.53 -32.86 -15.74
C LEU A 38 -1.57 -31.77 -15.45
N ILE A 39 -2.59 -31.63 -16.29
CA ILE A 39 -3.74 -30.74 -16.06
C ILE A 39 -4.96 -31.61 -15.71
N VAL A 40 -5.51 -31.42 -14.51
CA VAL A 40 -6.71 -32.14 -14.04
C VAL A 40 -7.88 -31.17 -14.02
N THR A 41 -8.87 -31.39 -14.88
CA THR A 41 -10.03 -30.50 -15.03
C THR A 41 -11.28 -31.28 -15.47
N SER A 42 -12.40 -30.61 -15.73
CA SER A 42 -13.62 -31.24 -16.26
C SER A 42 -13.98 -30.74 -17.65
N ARG A 43 -14.67 -31.57 -18.44
CA ARG A 43 -15.19 -31.17 -19.76
C ARG A 43 -16.24 -30.06 -19.70
N LYS A 44 -16.89 -29.87 -18.54
CA LYS A 44 -17.97 -28.88 -18.39
C LYS A 44 -17.46 -27.46 -18.19
N SER A 45 -16.22 -27.30 -17.72
CA SER A 45 -15.73 -26.03 -17.15
C SER A 45 -14.54 -25.42 -17.89
N SER A 46 -13.84 -26.19 -18.74
CA SER A 46 -12.67 -25.71 -19.49
C SER A 46 -12.86 -25.84 -21.00
N PRO A 47 -12.29 -24.92 -21.82
CA PRO A 47 -12.42 -24.93 -23.28
C PRO A 47 -11.71 -26.14 -23.91
N TRP A 48 -12.46 -27.23 -24.12
CA TRP A 48 -11.92 -28.50 -24.60
C TRP A 48 -11.20 -28.41 -25.96
N ARG A 49 -11.63 -27.48 -26.83
CA ARG A 49 -10.96 -27.26 -28.13
C ARG A 49 -9.54 -26.74 -27.96
N GLU A 50 -9.34 -25.81 -27.03
CA GLU A 50 -8.02 -25.24 -26.71
C GLU A 50 -7.13 -26.26 -26.01
N LEU A 51 -7.68 -26.98 -25.02
CA LEU A 51 -6.95 -28.07 -24.36
C LEU A 51 -6.50 -29.14 -25.37
N LYS A 52 -7.37 -29.53 -26.31
CA LYS A 52 -7.00 -30.44 -27.41
C LYS A 52 -5.90 -29.88 -28.31
N SER A 53 -5.93 -28.59 -28.59
CA SER A 53 -4.89 -27.92 -29.38
C SER A 53 -3.54 -27.96 -28.65
N VAL A 54 -3.54 -27.67 -27.34
CA VAL A 54 -2.33 -27.70 -26.52
C VAL A 54 -1.76 -29.11 -26.39
N ILE A 55 -2.60 -30.13 -26.15
CA ILE A 55 -2.15 -31.54 -26.12
C ILE A 55 -1.48 -31.94 -27.43
N LYS A 56 -1.98 -31.46 -28.58
CA LYS A 56 -1.37 -31.74 -29.89
C LYS A 56 -0.04 -31.02 -30.10
N LYS A 57 0.13 -29.83 -29.55
CA LYS A 57 1.32 -28.99 -29.73
C LYS A 57 2.42 -29.30 -28.71
N SER A 58 2.06 -29.83 -27.54
CA SER A 58 2.96 -30.01 -26.40
C SER A 58 2.89 -31.46 -25.89
N PRO A 59 3.78 -32.36 -26.35
CA PRO A 59 3.71 -33.79 -26.03
C PRO A 59 3.98 -34.11 -24.55
N ASN A 60 4.58 -33.16 -23.81
CA ASN A 60 4.82 -33.23 -22.37
C ASN A 60 3.60 -32.83 -21.52
N VAL A 61 2.50 -32.39 -22.13
CA VAL A 61 1.28 -31.98 -21.43
C VAL A 61 0.24 -33.10 -21.50
N GLN A 62 -0.16 -33.61 -20.33
CA GLN A 62 -1.25 -34.57 -20.18
C GLN A 62 -2.46 -33.89 -19.57
N VAL A 63 -3.66 -34.23 -20.06
CA VAL A 63 -4.92 -33.70 -19.51
C VAL A 63 -5.80 -34.85 -19.03
N VAL A 64 -6.15 -34.84 -17.75
CA VAL A 64 -7.14 -35.73 -17.16
C VAL A 64 -8.47 -35.00 -17.04
N LEU A 65 -9.49 -35.58 -17.66
CA LEU A 65 -10.86 -35.08 -17.61
C LEU A 65 -11.64 -35.88 -16.57
N VAL A 66 -11.89 -35.26 -15.43
CA VAL A 66 -12.55 -35.90 -14.30
C VAL A 66 -14.00 -36.27 -14.70
N PRO A 67 -14.38 -37.56 -14.60
CA PRO A 67 -15.74 -37.98 -14.86
C PRO A 67 -16.64 -37.51 -13.72
N LEU A 68 -17.64 -36.69 -14.05
CA LEU A 68 -18.62 -36.19 -13.09
C LEU A 68 -19.88 -37.06 -13.17
N GLU A 69 -19.98 -38.05 -12.29
CA GLU A 69 -21.05 -39.06 -12.29
C GLU A 69 -22.41 -38.50 -11.86
N PHE A 70 -22.42 -37.38 -11.14
CA PHE A 70 -23.64 -36.74 -10.66
C PHE A 70 -24.04 -35.55 -11.55
N THR A 71 -25.33 -35.49 -11.93
CA THR A 71 -25.89 -34.45 -12.81
C THR A 71 -25.54 -33.02 -12.39
N TYR A 72 -25.51 -32.77 -11.07
CA TYR A 72 -25.22 -31.47 -10.47
C TYR A 72 -23.82 -31.37 -9.82
N GLY A 73 -22.95 -32.37 -10.04
CA GLY A 73 -21.59 -32.40 -9.54
C GLY A 73 -20.61 -31.56 -10.37
N SER A 74 -19.53 -31.10 -9.73
CA SER A 74 -18.45 -30.31 -10.33
C SER A 74 -17.07 -30.76 -9.85
N HIS A 75 -16.04 -30.59 -10.68
CA HIS A 75 -14.64 -30.71 -10.25
C HIS A 75 -14.11 -29.31 -9.96
N HIS A 76 -14.13 -28.88 -8.71
CA HIS A 76 -13.80 -27.52 -8.31
C HIS A 76 -12.53 -27.44 -7.41
N SER A 77 -11.79 -28.54 -7.36
CA SER A 77 -10.46 -28.63 -6.76
C SER A 77 -9.51 -27.61 -7.37
N LYS A 78 -8.79 -26.88 -6.53
CA LYS A 78 -7.82 -25.84 -6.91
C LYS A 78 -6.53 -26.07 -6.13
N MET A 79 -5.68 -26.89 -6.71
CA MET A 79 -4.46 -27.37 -6.08
C MET A 79 -3.35 -27.55 -7.12
N ILE A 80 -2.12 -27.23 -6.72
CA ILE A 80 -0.92 -27.43 -7.53
C ILE A 80 0.01 -28.37 -6.77
N LEU A 81 0.49 -29.41 -7.45
CA LEU A 81 1.59 -30.26 -6.99
C LEU A 81 2.82 -29.95 -7.83
N LEU A 82 3.94 -29.63 -7.18
CA LEU A 82 5.21 -29.35 -7.84
C LEU A 82 6.23 -30.33 -7.28
N LYS A 83 6.82 -31.15 -8.16
CA LYS A 83 7.93 -32.02 -7.80
C LYS A 83 9.23 -31.33 -8.19
N TYR A 84 10.09 -31.13 -7.22
CA TYR A 84 11.47 -30.72 -7.39
C TYR A 84 12.40 -31.91 -7.17
N SER A 85 13.66 -31.81 -7.62
CA SER A 85 14.69 -32.78 -7.25
C SER A 85 14.97 -32.81 -5.74
N SER A 86 14.72 -31.68 -5.06
CA SER A 86 14.91 -31.47 -3.62
C SER A 86 13.68 -31.79 -2.77
N GLY A 87 12.52 -32.06 -3.37
CA GLY A 87 11.31 -32.38 -2.61
C GLY A 87 9.99 -32.11 -3.34
N ILE A 88 8.88 -32.08 -2.59
CA ILE A 88 7.54 -31.80 -3.13
C ILE A 88 6.90 -30.56 -2.50
N ARG A 89 6.22 -29.74 -3.32
CA ARG A 89 5.40 -28.63 -2.84
C ARG A 89 3.93 -28.83 -3.21
N VAL A 90 3.06 -28.67 -2.21
CA VAL A 90 1.60 -28.70 -2.36
C VAL A 90 1.07 -27.29 -2.15
N VAL A 91 0.37 -26.74 -3.15
CA VAL A 91 -0.24 -25.42 -3.09
C VAL A 91 -1.75 -25.57 -3.20
N ILE A 92 -2.50 -25.06 -2.23
CA ILE A 92 -3.98 -25.01 -2.27
C ILE A 92 -4.40 -23.55 -2.41
N HIS A 93 -5.24 -23.25 -3.40
CA HIS A 93 -5.60 -21.87 -3.77
C HIS A 93 -7.08 -21.76 -4.15
N THR A 94 -7.58 -20.53 -4.38
CA THR A 94 -9.01 -20.30 -4.64
C THR A 94 -9.35 -19.78 -6.04
N ALA A 95 -8.34 -19.40 -6.83
CA ALA A 95 -8.45 -18.87 -8.20
C ALA A 95 -8.51 -19.94 -9.30
N ASN A 96 -9.20 -19.66 -10.41
CA ASN A 96 -9.15 -20.44 -11.64
C ASN A 96 -7.85 -20.18 -12.41
N LEU A 97 -7.38 -21.09 -13.26
CA LEU A 97 -6.15 -20.90 -14.05
C LEU A 97 -6.42 -20.09 -15.32
N VAL A 98 -6.76 -18.82 -15.14
CA VAL A 98 -7.01 -17.82 -16.19
C VAL A 98 -6.37 -16.48 -15.79
N GLU A 99 -5.88 -15.70 -16.76
CA GLU A 99 -5.05 -14.52 -16.54
C GLU A 99 -5.65 -13.50 -15.56
N HIS A 100 -6.87 -13.04 -15.84
CA HIS A 100 -7.55 -12.02 -15.04
C HIS A 100 -7.77 -12.44 -13.58
N GLU A 101 -8.08 -13.73 -13.34
CA GLU A 101 -8.22 -14.24 -11.97
C GLU A 101 -6.90 -14.33 -11.22
N TRP A 102 -5.73 -14.16 -11.85
CA TRP A 102 -4.42 -14.12 -11.19
C TRP A 102 -3.82 -12.71 -11.10
N MET A 103 -4.39 -11.72 -11.79
CA MET A 103 -3.94 -10.33 -11.76
C MET A 103 -4.14 -9.64 -10.39
N TYR A 104 -5.02 -10.15 -9.52
CA TYR A 104 -5.47 -9.45 -8.30
C TYR A 104 -5.50 -10.28 -6.99
N VAL A 105 -4.86 -11.45 -6.92
CA VAL A 105 -5.16 -12.46 -5.85
C VAL A 105 -4.40 -12.30 -4.53
N SER A 106 -5.07 -12.79 -3.47
CA SER A 106 -4.63 -13.02 -2.09
C SER A 106 -3.58 -14.17 -1.94
N PRO A 107 -2.96 -14.33 -0.75
CA PRO A 107 -1.71 -15.11 -0.60
C PRO A 107 -1.83 -16.59 -0.93
N ILE A 108 -0.76 -17.11 -1.51
CA ILE A 108 -0.45 -18.53 -1.66
C ILE A 108 -0.01 -19.08 -0.29
N TYR A 109 -0.55 -20.23 0.12
CA TYR A 109 -0.22 -20.88 1.40
C TYR A 109 1.13 -21.66 1.32
N PRO A 110 1.84 -21.81 2.46
CA PRO A 110 3.29 -22.04 2.49
C PRO A 110 3.74 -23.46 2.07
N PRO A 111 5.04 -23.61 1.71
CA PRO A 111 5.65 -24.89 1.34
C PRO A 111 5.74 -25.88 2.52
N ILE A 112 5.78 -27.19 2.20
CA ILE A 112 6.07 -28.29 3.13
C ILE A 112 7.43 -28.84 2.70
N ALA A 113 8.39 -28.97 3.63
CA ALA A 113 9.76 -29.41 3.35
C ALA A 113 10.06 -30.79 3.96
N ASP A 114 10.97 -31.52 3.29
CA ASP A 114 11.43 -32.88 3.59
C ASP A 114 12.47 -32.94 4.75
N ASP A 115 12.38 -33.95 5.63
CA ASP A 115 13.26 -35.16 5.66
C ASP A 115 13.40 -35.75 7.08
N THR A 116 13.48 -37.09 7.16
CA THR A 116 13.68 -38.04 8.29
C THR A 116 12.50 -38.96 8.73
N ASP A 117 12.85 -40.03 9.43
CA ASP A 117 12.24 -41.38 9.45
C ASP A 117 10.84 -41.62 10.06
N GLU A 118 9.95 -40.61 10.14
CA GLU A 118 8.52 -40.84 10.43
C GLU A 118 7.65 -40.07 9.43
N SER A 119 6.70 -40.72 8.73
CA SER A 119 6.34 -40.23 7.38
C SER A 119 5.12 -39.31 7.23
N ASP A 120 4.40 -38.95 8.30
CA ASP A 120 3.20 -38.07 8.26
C ASP A 120 3.18 -37.09 9.43
N SER A 121 2.51 -35.94 9.28
CA SER A 121 2.36 -34.94 10.32
C SER A 121 1.39 -35.38 11.42
N HIS A 122 1.46 -34.68 12.57
CA HIS A 122 0.43 -34.74 13.60
C HIS A 122 -0.98 -34.33 13.09
N THR A 123 -1.07 -33.74 11.90
CA THR A 123 -2.33 -33.39 11.23
C THR A 123 -2.82 -34.45 10.23
N ASN A 124 -2.06 -35.54 10.02
CA ASN A 124 -2.33 -36.59 9.02
C ASN A 124 -2.49 -36.05 7.59
N PHE A 125 -1.80 -34.96 7.27
CA PHE A 125 -1.99 -34.26 6.00
C PHE A 125 -1.67 -35.15 4.80
N LYS A 126 -0.59 -35.94 4.87
CA LYS A 126 -0.18 -36.83 3.78
C LYS A 126 -1.20 -37.93 3.55
N LYS A 127 -1.65 -38.57 4.61
CA LYS A 127 -2.68 -39.62 4.54
C LYS A 127 -3.95 -39.11 3.89
N ASP A 128 -4.44 -37.94 4.29
CA ASP A 128 -5.66 -37.35 3.76
C ASP A 128 -5.48 -36.87 2.30
N LEU A 129 -4.32 -36.29 1.94
CA LEU A 129 -3.97 -35.94 0.55
C LEU A 129 -3.91 -37.17 -0.36
N LEU A 130 -3.26 -38.25 0.09
CA LEU A 130 -3.17 -39.51 -0.65
C LEU A 130 -4.54 -40.15 -0.86
N ALA A 131 -5.39 -40.15 0.17
CA ALA A 131 -6.75 -40.64 0.05
C ALA A 131 -7.55 -39.83 -0.98
N TYR A 132 -7.31 -38.51 -1.06
CA TYR A 132 -7.98 -37.63 -1.99
C TYR A 132 -7.51 -37.84 -3.43
N LEU A 133 -6.21 -37.95 -3.66
CA LEU A 133 -5.66 -38.24 -5.00
C LEU A 133 -6.12 -39.61 -5.52
N ARG A 134 -6.15 -40.64 -4.66
CA ARG A 134 -6.67 -41.98 -5.02
C ARG A 134 -8.15 -41.95 -5.40
N ALA A 135 -8.94 -41.02 -4.87
CA ALA A 135 -10.35 -40.91 -5.18
C ALA A 135 -10.66 -40.48 -6.62
N TYR A 136 -9.67 -39.92 -7.34
CA TYR A 136 -9.81 -39.64 -8.78
C TYR A 136 -9.81 -40.90 -9.64
N ASN A 137 -9.23 -42.00 -9.15
CA ASN A 137 -9.13 -43.29 -9.85
C ASN A 137 -8.58 -43.18 -11.29
N ASP A 138 -7.57 -42.33 -11.50
CA ASP A 138 -6.90 -42.14 -12.78
C ASP A 138 -5.41 -42.49 -12.65
N SER A 139 -4.89 -43.30 -13.58
CA SER A 139 -3.49 -43.78 -13.52
C SER A 139 -2.47 -42.65 -13.45
N SER A 140 -2.71 -41.55 -14.15
CA SER A 140 -1.82 -40.38 -14.21
C SER A 140 -1.80 -39.61 -12.90
N ILE A 141 -2.92 -39.63 -12.15
CA ILE A 141 -3.01 -39.05 -10.81
C ILE A 141 -2.43 -40.02 -9.77
N LEU A 142 -2.57 -41.33 -9.97
CA LEU A 142 -1.96 -42.35 -9.10
C LEU A 142 -0.43 -42.30 -9.14
N GLU A 143 0.20 -41.92 -10.26
CA GLU A 143 1.65 -41.62 -10.29
C GLU A 143 2.03 -40.55 -9.26
N TRP A 144 1.18 -39.55 -9.05
CA TRP A 144 1.40 -38.53 -8.03
C TRP A 144 1.22 -39.07 -6.62
N CYS A 145 0.40 -40.11 -6.40
CA CYS A 145 0.37 -40.80 -5.11
C CYS A 145 1.72 -41.46 -4.80
N ASP A 146 2.39 -42.05 -5.79
CA ASP A 146 3.70 -42.65 -5.59
C ASP A 146 4.77 -41.60 -5.28
N ILE A 147 4.68 -40.43 -5.93
CA ILE A 147 5.53 -39.28 -5.60
C ILE A 147 5.24 -38.85 -4.16
N VAL A 148 3.99 -38.54 -3.81
CA VAL A 148 3.62 -38.10 -2.45
C VAL A 148 4.02 -39.13 -1.38
N ASN A 149 3.88 -40.43 -1.64
CA ASN A 149 4.28 -41.49 -0.71
C ASN A 149 5.78 -41.44 -0.36
N LYS A 150 6.62 -41.06 -1.33
CA LYS A 150 8.09 -41.00 -1.19
C LYS A 150 8.60 -39.75 -0.49
N HIS A 151 7.75 -38.77 -0.18
CA HIS A 151 8.15 -37.51 0.45
C HIS A 151 7.64 -37.40 1.89
N ASP A 152 8.33 -36.60 2.71
CA ASP A 152 8.00 -36.36 4.12
C ASP A 152 7.06 -35.16 4.27
N PHE A 153 6.04 -35.33 5.10
CA PHE A 153 5.01 -34.33 5.35
C PHE A 153 4.89 -33.93 6.82
N ARG A 154 5.79 -34.39 7.71
CA ARG A 154 5.72 -34.09 9.16
C ARG A 154 5.60 -32.61 9.49
N GLN A 155 6.19 -31.75 8.66
CA GLN A 155 6.17 -30.31 8.83
C GLN A 155 4.83 -29.66 8.46
N ALA A 156 3.87 -30.40 7.91
CA ALA A 156 2.53 -29.88 7.63
C ALA A 156 1.83 -29.47 8.94
N LYS A 157 1.56 -28.17 9.09
CA LYS A 157 0.90 -27.55 10.26
C LYS A 157 -0.59 -27.25 10.01
N VAL A 158 -1.20 -27.92 9.05
CA VAL A 158 -2.61 -27.73 8.67
C VAL A 158 -3.27 -29.07 8.45
N TYR A 159 -4.57 -29.16 8.69
CA TYR A 159 -5.36 -30.35 8.36
C TYR A 159 -5.88 -30.24 6.94
N PHE A 160 -5.77 -31.32 6.16
CA PHE A 160 -6.34 -31.39 4.82
C PHE A 160 -7.85 -31.62 4.90
N VAL A 161 -8.64 -30.78 4.24
CA VAL A 161 -10.10 -30.90 4.20
C VAL A 161 -10.55 -30.93 2.76
N ALA A 162 -11.25 -31.97 2.35
CA ALA A 162 -11.66 -32.13 0.97
C ALA A 162 -13.03 -32.79 0.85
N SER A 163 -13.59 -32.68 -0.35
CA SER A 163 -14.84 -33.30 -0.73
C SER A 163 -14.62 -34.21 -1.92
N VAL A 164 -15.16 -35.42 -1.85
CA VAL A 164 -15.10 -36.43 -2.90
C VAL A 164 -16.52 -36.83 -3.27
N PRO A 165 -16.92 -36.76 -4.55
CA PRO A 165 -18.23 -37.22 -4.99
C PRO A 165 -18.48 -38.68 -4.60
N GLY A 166 -19.65 -38.96 -4.05
CA GLY A 166 -20.03 -40.30 -3.66
C GLY A 166 -21.08 -40.34 -2.55
N TRP A 167 -21.56 -41.55 -2.29
CA TRP A 167 -22.37 -41.88 -1.14
C TRP A 167 -21.47 -42.49 -0.08
N HIS A 168 -21.18 -41.76 0.98
CA HIS A 168 -20.26 -42.19 2.04
C HIS A 168 -21.05 -42.63 3.27
N GLN A 169 -20.68 -43.77 3.84
CA GLN A 169 -21.35 -44.41 4.99
C GLN A 169 -20.34 -45.17 5.84
N GLY A 170 -20.73 -45.57 7.05
CA GLY A 170 -19.85 -46.29 7.98
C GLY A 170 -18.57 -45.50 8.30
N GLU A 171 -17.41 -46.16 8.25
CA GLU A 171 -16.10 -45.53 8.52
C GLU A 171 -15.74 -44.38 7.57
N ASN A 172 -16.37 -44.29 6.40
CA ASN A 172 -16.14 -43.20 5.44
C ASN A 172 -17.05 -41.99 5.67
N LEU A 173 -18.01 -42.05 6.60
CA LEU A 173 -18.99 -40.98 6.83
C LEU A 173 -18.33 -39.65 7.23
N GLU A 174 -17.27 -39.71 8.04
CA GLU A 174 -16.50 -38.53 8.49
C GLU A 174 -15.24 -38.27 7.64
N LYS A 175 -15.09 -38.93 6.49
CA LYS A 175 -13.86 -38.83 5.69
C LYS A 175 -13.79 -37.57 4.82
N TRP A 176 -14.94 -37.06 4.38
CA TRP A 176 -15.03 -35.98 3.41
C TRP A 176 -16.08 -34.94 3.81
N GLY A 177 -16.01 -33.76 3.21
CA GLY A 177 -17.04 -32.72 3.36
C GLY A 177 -17.15 -32.15 4.78
N HIS A 178 -18.34 -31.68 5.14
CA HIS A 178 -18.56 -31.06 6.45
C HIS A 178 -18.45 -32.04 7.64
N PRO A 179 -18.73 -33.36 7.50
CA PRO A 179 -18.43 -34.32 8.57
C PRO A 179 -16.95 -34.40 8.92
N LYS A 180 -16.03 -34.36 7.93
CA LYS A 180 -14.58 -34.33 8.19
C LYS A 180 -14.17 -33.07 8.94
N MET A 181 -14.67 -31.91 8.51
CA MET A 181 -14.42 -30.65 9.22
C MET A 181 -14.93 -30.72 10.67
N ARG A 182 -16.13 -31.25 10.89
CA ARG A 182 -16.71 -31.45 12.21
C ARG A 182 -15.87 -32.38 13.08
N GLN A 183 -15.40 -33.50 12.51
CA GLN A 183 -14.55 -34.45 13.19
C GLN A 183 -13.25 -33.82 13.66
N LEU A 184 -12.56 -33.09 12.76
CA LEU A 184 -11.33 -32.39 13.10
C LEU A 184 -11.54 -31.31 14.18
N LEU A 185 -12.63 -30.55 14.11
CA LEU A 185 -12.94 -29.52 15.12
C LEU A 185 -13.22 -30.17 16.48
N ARG A 186 -14.04 -31.22 16.53
CA ARG A 186 -14.36 -31.95 17.76
C ARG A 186 -13.12 -32.58 18.39
N ASP A 187 -12.25 -33.17 17.59
CA ASP A 187 -11.12 -33.97 18.08
C ASP A 187 -9.89 -33.10 18.41
N HIS A 188 -9.77 -31.91 17.81
CA HIS A 188 -8.54 -31.11 17.87
C HIS A 188 -8.72 -29.64 18.25
N LEU A 189 -9.93 -29.08 18.26
CA LEU A 189 -10.13 -27.71 18.77
C LEU A 189 -10.11 -27.71 20.30
N LYS A 190 -9.01 -27.22 20.88
CA LYS A 190 -8.79 -27.16 22.33
C LYS A 190 -9.17 -25.81 22.96
N VAL A 191 -10.07 -25.05 22.32
CA VAL A 191 -10.45 -23.70 22.74
C VAL A 191 -11.95 -23.66 22.98
N ASP A 192 -12.36 -23.21 24.17
CA ASP A 192 -13.77 -22.96 24.46
C ASP A 192 -14.25 -21.75 23.64
N LEU A 193 -15.18 -22.02 22.74
CA LEU A 193 -15.76 -21.01 21.86
C LEU A 193 -16.86 -20.26 22.61
N ASP A 194 -16.71 -18.94 22.72
CA ASP A 194 -17.77 -18.07 23.23
C ASP A 194 -18.94 -18.01 22.23
N GLU A 195 -20.17 -18.12 22.74
CA GLU A 195 -21.39 -18.07 21.93
C GLU A 195 -21.50 -16.75 21.14
N SER A 196 -20.94 -15.66 21.67
CA SER A 196 -20.96 -14.32 21.07
C SER A 196 -20.11 -14.15 19.82
N TRP A 197 -19.13 -15.03 19.59
CA TRP A 197 -18.24 -14.90 18.43
C TRP A 197 -19.03 -15.16 17.14
N PRO A 198 -18.88 -14.36 16.07
CA PRO A 198 -19.54 -14.66 14.80
C PRO A 198 -18.80 -15.78 14.03
N LEU A 199 -19.57 -16.59 13.32
CA LEU A 199 -19.07 -17.47 12.26
C LEU A 199 -19.19 -16.74 10.92
N ILE A 200 -18.08 -16.27 10.38
CA ILE A 200 -18.00 -15.49 9.15
C ILE A 200 -17.62 -16.42 8.01
N CYS A 201 -18.47 -16.50 6.98
CA CYS A 201 -18.26 -17.33 5.80
C CYS A 201 -18.23 -16.45 4.56
N GLN A 202 -17.09 -16.37 3.88
CA GLN A 202 -16.96 -15.73 2.56
C GLN A 202 -16.80 -16.81 1.49
N PHE A 203 -17.44 -16.65 0.34
CA PHE A 203 -17.37 -17.59 -0.77
C PHE A 203 -17.70 -16.87 -2.07
N SER A 204 -17.22 -17.42 -3.19
CA SER A 204 -17.43 -16.83 -4.51
C SER A 204 -18.64 -17.42 -5.23
N ALA A 205 -19.08 -18.64 -4.90
CA ALA A 205 -20.28 -19.24 -5.51
C ALA A 205 -21.28 -19.75 -4.48
N PHE A 206 -22.56 -19.72 -4.88
CA PHE A 206 -23.70 -20.03 -4.03
C PHE A 206 -24.51 -21.23 -4.57
N GLY A 207 -24.66 -22.28 -3.77
CA GLY A 207 -25.40 -23.50 -4.12
C GLY A 207 -26.84 -23.57 -3.60
N PHE A 208 -27.47 -24.74 -3.73
CA PHE A 208 -28.73 -25.04 -3.04
C PHE A 208 -28.44 -25.55 -1.62
N LEU A 209 -29.05 -24.92 -0.61
CA LEU A 209 -28.85 -25.11 0.83
C LEU A 209 -30.15 -25.54 1.55
N GLY A 210 -31.21 -25.90 0.82
CA GLY A 210 -32.54 -26.13 1.39
C GLY A 210 -33.45 -24.91 1.27
N THR A 211 -34.71 -25.04 1.69
CA THR A 211 -35.71 -23.96 1.63
C THR A 211 -35.82 -23.16 2.93
N THR A 212 -35.21 -23.64 4.01
CA THR A 212 -35.11 -22.95 5.31
C THR A 212 -33.71 -23.12 5.89
N ALA A 213 -33.30 -22.20 6.78
CA ALA A 213 -31.98 -22.24 7.41
C ALA A 213 -31.77 -23.53 8.22
N ASP A 214 -32.80 -24.01 8.90
CA ASP A 214 -32.74 -25.16 9.80
C ASP A 214 -32.64 -26.51 9.08
N GLN A 215 -32.84 -26.56 7.75
CA GLN A 215 -32.71 -27.81 7.01
C GLN A 215 -31.26 -28.25 6.88
N TRP A 216 -30.39 -27.40 6.32
CA TRP A 216 -29.01 -27.78 6.03
C TRP A 216 -28.00 -26.77 6.57
N LEU A 217 -28.20 -25.47 6.36
CA LEU A 217 -27.24 -24.45 6.77
C LEU A 217 -26.98 -24.47 8.29
N LEU A 218 -28.04 -24.38 9.10
CA LEU A 218 -27.98 -24.48 10.55
C LEU A 218 -28.23 -25.91 11.03
N GLY A 219 -29.02 -26.71 10.31
CA GLY A 219 -29.39 -28.06 10.72
C GLY A 219 -28.32 -29.14 10.51
N GLU A 220 -27.43 -28.96 9.53
CA GLU A 220 -26.40 -29.92 9.18
C GLU A 220 -25.00 -29.30 9.20
N LEU A 221 -24.73 -28.30 8.34
CA LEU A 221 -23.41 -27.70 8.18
C LEU A 221 -22.92 -27.03 9.47
N PHE A 222 -23.78 -26.23 10.11
CA PHE A 222 -23.46 -25.51 11.37
C PHE A 222 -24.27 -26.01 12.57
N SER A 223 -24.73 -27.26 12.52
CA SER A 223 -25.58 -27.84 13.56
C SER A 223 -24.92 -27.89 14.93
N ASN A 224 -25.74 -28.18 15.95
CA ASN A 224 -25.41 -28.27 17.38
C ASN A 224 -24.19 -29.16 17.72
N SER A 225 -23.55 -29.81 16.76
CA SER A 225 -22.30 -30.55 16.89
C SER A 225 -21.04 -29.68 16.86
N LEU A 226 -21.12 -28.39 16.51
CA LEU A 226 -20.10 -27.38 16.83
C LEU A 226 -20.16 -26.90 18.29
N LYS A 227 -21.12 -27.42 19.09
CA LYS A 227 -21.35 -27.03 20.49
C LYS A 227 -20.59 -27.85 21.52
N GLN A 228 -19.87 -28.91 21.13
CA GLN A 228 -19.14 -29.73 22.10
C GLN A 228 -17.66 -29.37 22.10
N THR A 229 -17.32 -28.32 22.85
CA THR A 229 -16.08 -28.34 23.62
C THR A 229 -16.46 -28.88 25.01
N HIS A 230 -15.85 -29.99 25.42
CA HIS A 230 -15.99 -30.53 26.79
C HIS A 230 -17.41 -30.76 27.34
N GLY A 231 -18.35 -31.26 26.54
CA GLY A 231 -19.63 -31.78 27.05
C GLY A 231 -20.62 -30.74 27.59
N GLN A 232 -20.36 -29.43 27.42
CA GLN A 232 -21.36 -28.40 27.71
C GLN A 232 -22.24 -28.13 26.48
N GLN A 233 -23.56 -28.06 26.69
CA GLN A 233 -24.54 -27.88 25.63
C GLN A 233 -24.82 -26.38 25.46
N MET A 234 -24.33 -25.76 24.39
CA MET A 234 -24.64 -24.35 24.09
C MET A 234 -26.14 -24.15 23.83
N SER A 235 -26.70 -23.08 24.39
CA SER A 235 -28.15 -22.84 24.44
C SER A 235 -28.71 -22.18 23.17
N ALA A 236 -27.88 -21.44 22.42
CA ALA A 236 -28.28 -20.67 21.23
C ALA A 236 -27.67 -21.18 19.92
N SER A 237 -28.27 -20.82 18.78
CA SER A 237 -27.72 -21.07 17.43
C SER A 237 -26.55 -20.12 17.15
N PRO A 238 -25.50 -20.54 16.42
CA PRO A 238 -24.34 -19.69 16.18
C PRO A 238 -24.72 -18.44 15.38
N ASN A 239 -24.11 -17.30 15.71
CA ASN A 239 -24.22 -16.06 14.95
C ASN A 239 -23.50 -16.19 13.59
N VAL A 240 -24.22 -16.61 12.55
CA VAL A 240 -23.68 -16.84 11.19
C VAL A 240 -23.77 -15.58 10.34
N LYS A 241 -22.64 -15.20 9.74
CA LYS A 241 -22.52 -14.10 8.78
C LYS A 241 -21.99 -14.61 7.45
N LEU A 242 -22.81 -14.53 6.40
CA LEU A 242 -22.46 -14.94 5.05
C LEU A 242 -22.03 -13.72 4.25
N ILE A 243 -20.74 -13.59 3.94
CA ILE A 243 -20.20 -12.49 3.15
C ILE A 243 -20.33 -12.84 1.67
N TYR A 244 -21.13 -12.07 0.95
CA TYR A 244 -21.33 -12.21 -0.49
C TYR A 244 -21.56 -10.83 -1.13
N PRO A 245 -21.01 -10.55 -2.32
CA PRO A 245 -21.21 -9.26 -3.00
C PRO A 245 -22.68 -9.08 -3.39
N CYS A 246 -23.21 -7.87 -3.22
CA CYS A 246 -24.50 -7.51 -3.77
C CYS A 246 -24.36 -7.04 -5.23
N VAL A 247 -25.48 -6.82 -5.92
CA VAL A 247 -25.50 -6.34 -7.31
C VAL A 247 -24.69 -5.04 -7.46
N GLU A 248 -24.75 -4.17 -6.45
CA GLU A 248 -23.99 -2.91 -6.43
C GLU A 248 -22.48 -3.17 -6.26
N ASP A 249 -22.09 -4.14 -5.44
CA ASP A 249 -20.67 -4.50 -5.28
C ASP A 249 -20.09 -5.08 -6.58
N VAL A 250 -20.89 -5.85 -7.32
CA VAL A 250 -20.50 -6.36 -8.64
C VAL A 250 -20.43 -5.21 -9.64
N ARG A 251 -21.45 -4.35 -9.70
CA ARG A 251 -21.50 -3.19 -10.60
C ARG A 251 -20.32 -2.23 -10.38
N CYS A 252 -19.94 -1.99 -9.12
CA CYS A 252 -18.84 -1.11 -8.71
C CYS A 252 -17.46 -1.80 -8.74
N SER A 253 -17.41 -3.11 -9.02
CA SER A 253 -16.15 -3.84 -9.10
C SER A 253 -15.31 -3.40 -10.32
N LEU A 254 -14.01 -3.69 -10.30
CA LEU A 254 -13.08 -3.38 -11.39
C LEU A 254 -13.50 -4.02 -12.73
N GLU A 255 -14.17 -5.17 -12.69
CA GLU A 255 -14.68 -5.89 -13.86
C GLU A 255 -16.16 -5.58 -14.13
N GLY A 256 -16.80 -4.69 -13.36
CA GLY A 256 -18.22 -4.37 -13.48
C GLY A 256 -19.12 -5.61 -13.43
N TYR A 257 -20.15 -5.66 -14.27
CA TYR A 257 -21.04 -6.82 -14.34
C TYR A 257 -20.33 -8.12 -14.77
N ASP A 258 -19.16 -8.04 -15.40
CA ASP A 258 -18.40 -9.22 -15.82
C ASP A 258 -17.85 -9.99 -14.61
N ALA A 259 -17.56 -9.33 -13.48
CA ALA A 259 -17.24 -9.99 -12.20
C ALA A 259 -18.34 -10.97 -11.76
N GLY A 260 -19.59 -10.71 -12.16
CA GLY A 260 -20.74 -11.56 -11.91
C GLY A 260 -20.62 -12.97 -12.51
N CYS A 261 -19.81 -13.13 -13.57
CA CYS A 261 -19.55 -14.42 -14.21
C CYS A 261 -18.83 -15.40 -13.27
N CYS A 262 -18.04 -14.87 -12.34
CA CYS A 262 -17.30 -15.63 -11.34
C CYS A 262 -18.05 -15.76 -10.00
N LEU A 263 -19.25 -15.18 -9.93
CA LEU A 263 -20.13 -15.14 -8.76
C LEU A 263 -21.50 -15.80 -9.03
N PRO A 264 -21.55 -17.10 -9.38
CA PRO A 264 -22.79 -17.71 -9.82
C PRO A 264 -23.79 -17.85 -8.66
N TYR A 265 -24.92 -17.14 -8.79
CA TYR A 265 -26.13 -17.33 -8.01
C TYR A 265 -27.37 -17.04 -8.88
N THR A 266 -28.09 -18.10 -9.26
CA THR A 266 -29.17 -17.97 -10.25
C THR A 266 -30.48 -17.49 -9.62
N SER A 267 -31.30 -16.78 -10.40
CA SER A 267 -32.64 -16.34 -9.98
C SER A 267 -33.54 -17.49 -9.50
N ARG A 268 -33.43 -18.66 -10.14
CA ARG A 268 -34.12 -19.90 -9.75
C ARG A 268 -33.71 -20.41 -8.36
N MET A 269 -32.47 -20.16 -7.95
CA MET A 269 -31.95 -20.54 -6.64
C MET A 269 -32.28 -19.48 -5.59
N ALA A 270 -32.21 -18.20 -5.97
CA ALA A 270 -32.61 -17.09 -5.12
C ALA A 270 -34.08 -17.20 -4.69
N SER A 271 -34.98 -17.52 -5.63
CA SER A 271 -36.41 -17.66 -5.34
C SER A 271 -36.76 -18.79 -4.36
N LYS A 272 -35.85 -19.74 -4.13
CA LYS A 272 -36.07 -20.89 -3.24
C LYS A 272 -35.42 -20.74 -1.87
N GLN A 273 -34.63 -19.71 -1.67
CA GLN A 273 -33.75 -19.57 -0.51
C GLN A 273 -33.75 -18.12 0.04
N ASP A 274 -34.89 -17.44 -0.05
CA ASP A 274 -35.01 -16.02 0.33
C ASP A 274 -34.65 -15.76 1.81
N TYR A 275 -34.80 -16.79 2.66
CA TYR A 275 -34.39 -16.77 4.06
C TYR A 275 -32.90 -16.42 4.26
N LEU A 276 -32.06 -16.59 3.23
CA LEU A 276 -30.62 -16.30 3.31
C LEU A 276 -30.33 -14.80 3.40
N LYS A 277 -31.24 -13.93 2.95
CA LYS A 277 -31.07 -12.47 2.99
C LYS A 277 -30.74 -11.96 4.40
N GLN A 278 -31.26 -12.59 5.44
CA GLN A 278 -31.00 -12.19 6.83
C GLN A 278 -29.59 -12.57 7.32
N TYR A 279 -28.93 -13.54 6.67
CA TYR A 279 -27.56 -13.96 6.99
C TYR A 279 -26.53 -13.31 6.06
N LEU A 280 -26.97 -12.76 4.92
CA LEU A 280 -26.10 -12.13 3.93
C LEU A 280 -25.62 -10.76 4.40
N HIS A 281 -24.31 -10.57 4.35
CA HIS A 281 -23.66 -9.30 4.62
C HIS A 281 -22.84 -8.90 3.40
N ARG A 282 -22.84 -7.58 3.16
CA ARG A 282 -22.15 -6.95 2.04
C ARG A 282 -20.64 -7.22 2.10
N TRP A 283 -20.05 -7.59 0.97
CA TRP A 283 -18.61 -7.73 0.87
C TRP A 283 -17.94 -6.35 0.83
N ARG A 284 -16.87 -6.16 1.64
CA ARG A 284 -16.04 -4.94 1.66
C ARG A 284 -14.59 -5.28 2.02
N SER A 285 -13.63 -4.70 1.31
CA SER A 285 -12.19 -4.84 1.59
C SER A 285 -11.51 -3.48 1.72
N GLU A 286 -11.54 -2.91 2.93
CA GLU A 286 -11.04 -1.54 3.22
C GLU A 286 -9.53 -1.47 3.52
N ARG A 287 -8.86 -2.60 3.79
CA ARG A 287 -7.47 -2.61 4.31
C ARG A 287 -6.35 -2.75 3.28
N ASN A 288 -6.63 -3.20 2.05
CA ASN A 288 -5.60 -3.64 1.11
C ASN A 288 -5.72 -3.02 -0.29
N GLY A 289 -6.46 -1.92 -0.49
CA GLY A 289 -6.68 -1.33 -1.82
C GLY A 289 -7.44 -2.23 -2.81
N ARG A 290 -8.11 -3.28 -2.31
CA ARG A 290 -8.86 -4.28 -3.07
C ARG A 290 -10.38 -4.13 -2.91
N SER A 291 -10.84 -2.94 -2.52
CA SER A 291 -12.26 -2.65 -2.26
C SER A 291 -13.17 -2.90 -3.47
N ARG A 292 -12.59 -2.93 -4.67
CA ARG A 292 -13.30 -3.13 -5.95
C ARG A 292 -13.04 -4.48 -6.62
N ALA A 293 -12.30 -5.41 -6.03
CA ALA A 293 -12.09 -6.74 -6.61
C ALA A 293 -13.02 -7.76 -5.93
N CYS A 294 -14.08 -8.19 -6.63
CA CYS A 294 -15.06 -9.14 -6.09
C CYS A 294 -14.41 -10.39 -5.46
N PRO A 295 -14.98 -10.96 -4.38
CA PRO A 295 -14.30 -12.02 -3.63
C PRO A 295 -14.28 -13.34 -4.40
N HIS A 296 -13.08 -13.79 -4.80
CA HIS A 296 -12.84 -15.17 -5.29
C HIS A 296 -12.41 -16.14 -4.17
N THR A 297 -12.04 -15.61 -3.00
CA THR A 297 -11.59 -16.38 -1.84
C THR A 297 -12.76 -17.02 -1.12
N LYS A 298 -12.63 -18.30 -0.80
CA LYS A 298 -13.56 -19.05 0.03
C LYS A 298 -12.94 -19.27 1.39
N SER A 299 -13.54 -18.67 2.43
CA SER A 299 -13.02 -18.75 3.78
C SER A 299 -14.11 -18.84 4.83
N TYR A 300 -13.89 -19.66 5.84
CA TYR A 300 -14.79 -19.82 6.97
C TYR A 300 -14.01 -19.54 8.25
N LEU A 301 -14.54 -18.68 9.12
CA LEU A 301 -13.82 -18.10 10.25
C LEU A 301 -14.74 -18.03 11.47
N ARG A 302 -14.25 -18.49 12.63
CA ARG A 302 -14.87 -18.22 13.93
C ARG A 302 -13.90 -17.34 14.71
N CYS A 303 -14.27 -16.12 15.11
CA CYS A 303 -13.30 -15.15 15.63
C CYS A 303 -13.82 -14.20 16.71
N ASN A 304 -12.90 -13.75 17.60
CA ASN A 304 -13.08 -12.65 18.57
C ASN A 304 -12.28 -11.37 18.21
N GLY A 305 -11.98 -11.16 16.93
CA GLY A 305 -11.04 -10.11 16.50
C GLY A 305 -9.58 -10.55 16.37
N THR A 306 -9.27 -11.84 16.50
CA THR A 306 -8.03 -12.49 16.00
C THR A 306 -8.40 -13.57 14.97
N PHE A 307 -7.64 -13.65 13.88
CA PHE A 307 -8.05 -14.33 12.63
C PHE A 307 -7.53 -15.78 12.56
N ASP A 308 -8.42 -16.78 12.58
CA ASP A 308 -8.12 -18.17 12.22
C ASP A 308 -8.82 -18.56 10.91
N LYS A 309 -8.10 -18.52 9.78
CA LYS A 309 -8.69 -18.74 8.45
C LYS A 309 -8.86 -20.23 8.15
N LEU A 310 -10.06 -20.70 7.79
CA LEU A 310 -10.24 -21.89 6.96
C LEU A 310 -10.20 -21.45 5.49
N ALA A 311 -9.46 -22.14 4.61
CA ALA A 311 -9.65 -22.00 3.16
C ALA A 311 -10.39 -23.24 2.67
N CYS A 312 -11.60 -23.12 2.11
CA CYS A 312 -12.43 -24.29 1.83
C CYS A 312 -13.43 -24.11 0.68
N ALA A 313 -14.27 -25.12 0.45
CA ALA A 313 -15.20 -25.23 -0.68
C ALA A 313 -16.24 -24.10 -0.79
N ASN A 314 -16.91 -23.98 -1.94
CA ASN A 314 -18.08 -23.09 -2.09
C ASN A 314 -19.24 -23.53 -1.19
N LEU A 315 -20.09 -22.58 -0.78
CA LEU A 315 -21.24 -22.87 0.08
C LEU A 315 -22.34 -23.59 -0.72
N SER A 316 -22.34 -24.93 -0.66
CA SER A 316 -23.37 -25.77 -1.28
C SER A 316 -23.45 -27.17 -0.66
N THR A 317 -24.62 -27.79 -0.71
CA THR A 317 -24.82 -29.22 -0.41
C THR A 317 -24.01 -30.14 -1.31
N ASN A 318 -23.76 -29.75 -2.57
CA ASN A 318 -22.96 -30.54 -3.50
C ASN A 318 -21.49 -30.60 -3.10
N ALA A 319 -20.97 -29.48 -2.61
CA ALA A 319 -19.59 -29.31 -2.18
C ALA A 319 -19.35 -29.89 -0.79
N TRP A 320 -20.15 -29.52 0.20
CA TRP A 320 -19.93 -29.92 1.59
C TRP A 320 -20.60 -31.25 1.96
N GLY A 321 -21.59 -31.69 1.20
CA GLY A 321 -22.36 -32.89 1.43
C GLY A 321 -23.67 -32.64 2.17
N ARG A 322 -24.62 -33.56 2.03
CA ARG A 322 -25.90 -33.57 2.75
C ARG A 322 -26.18 -34.96 3.30
N TYR A 323 -26.63 -35.05 4.55
CA TYR A 323 -27.04 -36.30 5.15
C TYR A 323 -28.31 -36.85 4.50
N GLU A 324 -28.32 -38.17 4.35
CA GLU A 324 -29.43 -38.96 3.81
C GLU A 324 -29.63 -40.16 4.74
N LYS A 325 -30.82 -40.80 4.68
CA LYS A 325 -31.16 -42.01 5.48
C LYS A 325 -30.85 -41.83 6.98
N ASP A 326 -31.49 -40.86 7.61
CA ASP A 326 -31.34 -40.58 9.06
C ASP A 326 -29.88 -40.35 9.50
N ALA A 327 -29.10 -39.65 8.67
CA ALA A 327 -27.69 -39.32 8.90
C ALA A 327 -26.72 -40.53 8.96
N THR A 328 -27.15 -41.71 8.53
CA THR A 328 -26.26 -42.88 8.38
C THR A 328 -25.43 -42.85 7.09
N GLN A 329 -25.76 -41.95 6.17
CA GLN A 329 -25.11 -41.76 4.89
C GLN A 329 -24.99 -40.27 4.56
N ILE A 330 -23.90 -39.87 3.91
CA ILE A 330 -23.75 -38.51 3.36
C ILE A 330 -23.54 -38.58 1.85
N LEU A 331 -24.26 -37.74 1.13
CA LEU A 331 -24.11 -37.55 -0.30
C LEU A 331 -23.28 -36.30 -0.59
N ILE A 332 -22.14 -36.49 -1.23
CA ILE A 332 -21.30 -35.41 -1.78
C ILE A 332 -21.30 -35.55 -3.30
N ARG A 333 -21.34 -34.43 -4.03
CA ARG A 333 -21.45 -34.46 -5.51
C ARG A 333 -20.28 -33.81 -6.22
N SER A 334 -19.44 -33.05 -5.52
CA SER A 334 -18.34 -32.29 -6.11
C SER A 334 -16.99 -32.62 -5.50
N PHE A 335 -15.95 -32.53 -6.32
CA PHE A 335 -14.58 -32.49 -5.83
C PHE A 335 -14.24 -31.07 -5.39
N GLU A 336 -13.77 -30.92 -4.15
CA GLU A 336 -13.29 -29.66 -3.58
C GLU A 336 -12.08 -29.95 -2.68
N VAL A 337 -11.22 -28.95 -2.47
CA VAL A 337 -10.02 -29.07 -1.63
C VAL A 337 -9.78 -27.78 -0.85
N GLY A 338 -9.32 -27.94 0.38
CA GLY A 338 -9.10 -26.87 1.34
C GLY A 338 -8.21 -27.32 2.51
N VAL A 339 -7.96 -26.39 3.42
CA VAL A 339 -7.14 -26.61 4.62
C VAL A 339 -7.76 -25.96 5.84
N LEU A 340 -7.65 -26.65 6.97
CA LEU A 340 -8.06 -26.19 8.29
C LEU A 340 -6.84 -25.83 9.14
N PHE A 341 -6.84 -24.59 9.60
CA PHE A 341 -5.86 -24.03 10.52
C PHE A 341 -6.46 -24.09 11.92
N LEU A 342 -5.75 -24.72 12.86
CA LEU A 342 -6.13 -24.74 14.26
C LEU A 342 -4.99 -24.16 15.12
N PRO A 343 -5.30 -23.43 16.20
CA PRO A 343 -4.28 -22.74 17.00
C PRO A 343 -3.13 -23.64 17.50
N HIS A 344 -3.44 -24.88 17.90
CA HIS A 344 -2.43 -25.82 18.41
C HIS A 344 -1.41 -26.26 17.35
N CYS A 345 -1.75 -26.20 16.06
CA CYS A 345 -0.82 -26.52 14.97
C CYS A 345 0.35 -25.51 14.89
N PHE A 346 0.21 -24.36 15.56
CA PHE A 346 1.18 -23.27 15.58
C PHE A 346 1.72 -22.98 16.99
N GLN A 347 1.36 -23.78 18.00
CA GLN A 347 1.87 -23.69 19.38
C GLN A 347 3.04 -24.67 19.58
N SER A 348 4.18 -24.20 20.08
CA SER A 348 5.38 -25.04 20.27
C SER A 348 5.25 -25.93 21.52
N THR A 349 5.33 -27.26 21.35
CA THR A 349 5.49 -28.21 22.46
C THR A 349 6.97 -28.33 22.87
N THR A 350 7.37 -27.68 23.97
CA THR A 350 8.39 -28.12 24.97
C THR A 350 8.69 -26.99 25.96
N GLU A 351 8.70 -27.33 27.25
CA GLU A 351 8.81 -26.46 28.43
C GLU A 351 10.23 -25.91 28.74
N ASP A 352 11.23 -26.03 27.86
CA ASP A 352 12.59 -25.49 28.11
C ASP A 352 13.13 -24.57 26.99
N ASP A 353 12.24 -23.91 26.24
CA ASP A 353 12.63 -22.98 25.17
C ASP A 353 11.92 -21.62 25.36
N PRO A 354 12.61 -20.47 25.18
CA PRO A 354 12.03 -19.17 25.47
C PRO A 354 10.84 -18.87 24.54
N LYS A 355 9.83 -18.24 25.15
CA LYS A 355 8.45 -17.98 24.71
C LYS A 355 8.20 -17.82 23.18
N PRO A 356 6.98 -18.13 22.69
CA PRO A 356 6.64 -18.33 21.26
C PRO A 356 6.84 -17.15 20.28
N SER A 357 7.33 -16.00 20.76
CA SER A 357 7.55 -14.78 19.96
C SER A 357 8.93 -14.72 19.28
N GLU A 358 9.80 -15.71 19.53
CA GLU A 358 11.16 -15.79 18.96
C GLU A 358 11.37 -16.91 17.92
N LYS A 359 10.67 -18.04 17.99
CA LYS A 359 10.83 -19.13 17.00
C LYS A 359 10.19 -18.85 15.64
N ILE A 360 9.08 -18.10 15.60
CA ILE A 360 8.46 -17.62 14.34
C ILE A 360 9.37 -16.59 13.64
N LYS A 361 10.20 -15.87 14.39
CA LYS A 361 11.22 -14.96 13.83
C LYS A 361 12.46 -15.66 13.29
N ARG A 362 12.70 -16.93 13.63
CA ARG A 362 13.86 -17.69 13.13
C ARG A 362 13.58 -18.46 11.84
N GLN A 363 12.35 -18.95 11.61
CA GLN A 363 11.99 -19.61 10.34
C GLN A 363 11.69 -18.62 9.20
N LEU A 364 11.34 -17.36 9.50
CA LEU A 364 11.26 -16.29 8.49
C LEU A 364 12.64 -15.72 8.09
N ASN A 365 13.70 -16.05 8.84
CA ASN A 365 15.07 -15.56 8.61
C ASN A 365 15.95 -16.57 7.84
N ALA A 366 15.43 -17.73 7.41
CA ALA A 366 16.23 -18.77 6.73
C ALA A 366 15.99 -18.87 5.21
N ASP A 367 15.01 -18.13 4.67
CA ASP A 367 14.70 -18.10 3.23
C ASP A 367 15.14 -16.78 2.53
N GLU A 368 15.96 -15.93 3.18
CA GLU A 368 16.48 -14.68 2.56
C GLU A 368 17.77 -14.88 1.73
N ASP A 369 18.37 -16.07 1.72
CA ASP A 369 19.51 -16.40 0.86
C ASP A 369 19.08 -17.39 -0.23
N LEU A 370 18.57 -16.89 -1.37
CA LEU A 370 18.70 -17.49 -2.71
C LEU A 370 18.04 -16.56 -3.75
N VAL A 371 18.86 -15.69 -4.36
CA VAL A 371 18.52 -14.91 -5.57
C VAL A 371 18.62 -15.81 -6.81
N PRO A 372 17.64 -15.81 -7.72
CA PRO A 372 17.92 -16.06 -9.13
C PRO A 372 17.50 -14.89 -10.02
N THR A 373 18.51 -14.19 -10.55
CA THR A 373 18.60 -13.62 -11.91
C THR A 373 17.91 -14.52 -12.96
N SER A 374 17.24 -14.11 -14.04
CA SER A 374 17.14 -12.83 -14.78
C SER A 374 16.13 -12.93 -15.96
N SER A 375 15.48 -11.80 -16.32
CA SER A 375 15.01 -11.35 -17.67
C SER A 375 13.94 -12.19 -18.43
N ALA A 376 12.93 -11.65 -19.13
CA ALA A 376 12.84 -10.46 -20.00
C ALA A 376 11.34 -10.08 -20.22
N GLN A 377 10.88 -8.88 -20.57
CA GLN A 377 11.49 -7.68 -21.11
C GLN A 377 10.86 -6.46 -20.43
N ALA A 378 11.57 -5.91 -19.43
CA ALA A 378 11.62 -4.46 -19.32
C ALA A 378 12.10 -3.95 -20.68
N LYS A 379 11.34 -3.07 -21.32
CA LYS A 379 11.92 -2.24 -22.38
C LYS A 379 13.14 -1.57 -21.75
N ARG A 380 14.32 -1.93 -22.26
CA ARG A 380 15.62 -1.34 -21.91
C ARG A 380 15.47 0.19 -21.92
N PHE A 381 15.25 0.78 -20.75
CA PHE A 381 15.77 2.11 -20.52
C PHE A 381 17.27 1.89 -20.43
N LYS A 382 17.99 2.37 -21.45
CA LYS A 382 19.40 2.67 -21.27
C LYS A 382 19.45 3.54 -20.02
N THR A 383 20.00 3.01 -18.93
CA THR A 383 20.81 3.82 -18.03
C THR A 383 21.90 4.38 -18.92
N THR A 384 21.60 5.51 -19.57
CA THR A 384 22.62 6.50 -19.82
C THR A 384 23.22 6.72 -18.45
N THR A 385 24.43 6.21 -18.25
CA THR A 385 25.41 6.83 -17.37
C THR A 385 25.42 8.30 -17.77
N SER A 386 24.52 9.09 -17.19
CA SER A 386 24.68 10.52 -17.18
C SER A 386 26.01 10.72 -16.48
N SER A 387 26.91 11.40 -17.19
CA SER A 387 28.08 12.01 -16.60
C SER A 387 27.71 12.63 -15.24
N PRO A 388 28.62 12.65 -14.25
CA PRO A 388 28.40 13.39 -13.00
C PRO A 388 27.86 14.78 -13.36
N LEU A 389 26.67 15.10 -12.82
CA LEU A 389 25.88 16.27 -13.16
C LEU A 389 26.76 17.52 -13.29
N LYS A 390 26.92 18.01 -14.53
CA LYS A 390 27.58 19.29 -14.85
C LYS A 390 26.79 20.52 -14.39
N HIS A 391 25.64 20.35 -13.70
CA HIS A 391 24.72 21.44 -13.37
C HIS A 391 24.23 21.42 -11.90
N ALA A 392 25.07 21.03 -10.95
CA ALA A 392 24.80 21.25 -9.52
C ALA A 392 24.88 22.75 -9.09
N ASP A 393 24.80 23.67 -10.05
CA ASP A 393 25.22 25.06 -9.97
C ASP A 393 24.08 26.04 -10.30
N SER A 394 22.83 25.67 -9.97
CA SER A 394 21.79 26.70 -9.86
C SER A 394 21.97 27.42 -8.52
N ASP A 395 22.07 28.76 -8.54
CA ASP A 395 22.24 29.57 -7.33
C ASP A 395 21.17 29.27 -6.25
N TYR A 396 19.97 28.88 -6.68
CA TYR A 396 18.85 28.55 -5.81
C TYR A 396 18.86 27.10 -5.28
N ARG A 397 19.60 26.19 -5.92
CA ARG A 397 19.68 24.75 -5.58
C ARG A 397 18.32 24.07 -5.41
N LEU A 398 17.37 24.46 -6.27
CA LEU A 398 16.01 23.95 -6.31
C LEU A 398 15.84 23.10 -7.57
N TYR A 399 15.40 21.85 -7.40
CA TYR A 399 15.34 20.85 -8.45
C TYR A 399 13.98 20.16 -8.50
N LEU A 400 13.57 19.81 -9.71
CA LEU A 400 12.47 18.89 -9.99
C LEU A 400 12.92 17.45 -9.75
N THR A 401 12.02 16.56 -9.38
CA THR A 401 12.29 15.12 -9.52
C THR A 401 12.02 14.63 -10.93
N THR A 402 12.64 13.49 -11.22
CA THR A 402 12.36 12.70 -12.40
C THR A 402 10.91 12.25 -12.40
N VAL A 403 10.24 12.33 -13.54
CA VAL A 403 8.89 11.77 -13.73
C VAL A 403 8.97 10.71 -14.81
N ALA A 404 8.56 9.49 -14.50
CA ALA A 404 8.48 8.41 -15.46
C ALA A 404 7.58 8.76 -16.65
N ASN A 405 7.90 8.25 -17.84
CA ASN A 405 7.13 8.42 -19.07
C ASN A 405 6.99 9.87 -19.59
N LEU A 406 7.76 10.84 -19.06
CA LEU A 406 7.97 12.14 -19.70
C LEU A 406 9.14 12.09 -20.70
N ASP A 407 9.06 12.93 -21.73
CA ASP A 407 10.16 13.16 -22.67
C ASP A 407 11.44 13.58 -21.92
N ASN A 408 12.57 12.96 -22.25
CA ASN A 408 13.85 13.12 -21.56
C ASN A 408 14.28 14.59 -21.41
N LYS A 409 13.89 15.46 -22.36
CA LYS A 409 14.17 16.90 -22.27
C LYS A 409 13.61 17.55 -20.99
N TRP A 410 12.48 17.04 -20.47
CA TRP A 410 11.84 17.56 -19.26
C TRP A 410 12.47 17.02 -17.98
N ASN A 411 13.20 15.89 -18.06
CA ASN A 411 13.94 15.29 -16.94
C ASN A 411 15.44 15.64 -16.94
N ALA A 412 15.93 16.40 -17.92
CA ALA A 412 17.37 16.63 -18.12
C ALA A 412 18.08 17.26 -16.91
N SER A 413 17.39 18.09 -16.13
CA SER A 413 17.89 18.75 -14.91
C SER A 413 17.18 18.27 -13.64
N ALA A 414 16.43 17.17 -13.73
CA ALA A 414 15.66 16.63 -12.64
C ALA A 414 16.47 15.58 -11.84
N LEU A 415 16.18 15.41 -10.55
CA LEU A 415 16.90 14.54 -9.64
C LEU A 415 15.95 13.59 -8.91
N GLY A 416 16.18 12.29 -9.04
CA GLY A 416 15.57 11.29 -8.16
C GLY A 416 16.32 11.16 -6.83
N LEU A 417 15.73 10.43 -5.87
CA LEU A 417 16.40 10.13 -4.60
C LEU A 417 17.73 9.41 -4.81
N ALA A 418 17.80 8.48 -5.76
CA ALA A 418 19.01 7.77 -6.09
C ALA A 418 20.14 8.71 -6.56
N ASP A 419 19.81 9.76 -7.33
CA ASP A 419 20.78 10.76 -7.78
C ASP A 419 21.33 11.57 -6.60
N VAL A 420 20.44 11.99 -5.69
CA VAL A 420 20.81 12.70 -4.45
C VAL A 420 21.77 11.87 -3.60
N LEU A 421 21.45 10.58 -3.39
CA LEU A 421 22.27 9.67 -2.59
C LEU A 421 23.59 9.28 -3.30
N ALA A 422 23.62 9.30 -4.63
CA ALA A 422 24.80 8.95 -5.42
C ALA A 422 25.84 10.08 -5.50
N GLN A 423 25.41 11.35 -5.47
CA GLN A 423 26.24 12.52 -5.80
C GLN A 423 27.61 12.55 -5.11
N ASN A 424 27.65 12.29 -3.80
CA ASN A 424 28.88 12.25 -2.98
C ASN A 424 29.00 10.93 -2.21
N SER A 425 28.52 9.83 -2.81
CA SER A 425 28.41 8.52 -2.14
C SER A 425 29.73 7.95 -1.62
N LYS A 426 30.87 8.34 -2.18
CA LYS A 426 32.20 7.90 -1.71
C LYS A 426 32.58 8.47 -0.34
N GLU A 427 32.02 9.62 0.02
CA GLU A 427 32.29 10.31 1.28
C GLU A 427 31.17 10.11 2.30
N LEU A 428 30.07 9.46 1.93
CA LEU A 428 28.91 9.31 2.81
C LEU A 428 29.29 8.45 4.02
N GLU A 429 28.99 8.95 5.21
CA GLU A 429 29.28 8.31 6.50
C GLU A 429 27.99 7.83 7.19
N SER A 430 26.93 8.63 7.13
CA SER A 430 25.62 8.26 7.69
C SER A 430 24.50 9.12 7.10
N SER A 431 23.25 8.70 7.30
CA SER A 431 22.08 9.46 6.83
C SER A 431 20.87 9.37 7.77
N ALA A 432 20.00 10.37 7.74
CA ALA A 432 18.69 10.35 8.37
C ALA A 432 17.58 10.69 7.38
N GLN A 433 16.52 9.89 7.37
CA GLN A 433 15.36 10.00 6.49
C GLN A 433 14.12 10.34 7.32
N PHE A 434 13.58 11.56 7.17
CA PHE A 434 12.32 11.98 7.77
C PHE A 434 11.24 11.89 6.71
N ASN A 435 10.22 11.05 6.89
CA ASN A 435 9.12 10.96 5.92
C ASN A 435 7.82 10.38 6.51
N PHE A 436 6.71 10.64 5.81
CA PHE A 436 5.37 10.16 6.15
C PHE A 436 5.14 8.70 5.71
N MET A 437 5.46 8.38 4.45
CA MET A 437 5.34 7.04 3.86
C MET A 437 6.68 6.60 3.29
N ILE A 438 7.10 5.39 3.65
CA ILE A 438 8.41 4.84 3.30
C ILE A 438 8.24 3.37 2.92
N ASP A 439 8.51 3.05 1.66
CA ASP A 439 8.79 1.67 1.25
C ASP A 439 10.24 1.33 1.67
N PRO A 440 10.45 0.37 2.58
CA PRO A 440 11.79 0.06 3.10
C PRO A 440 12.72 -0.52 2.02
N GLU A 441 12.20 -1.37 1.13
CA GLU A 441 13.02 -2.02 0.10
C GLU A 441 13.40 -1.03 -1.00
N TRP A 442 12.44 -0.21 -1.44
CA TRP A 442 12.69 0.86 -2.39
C TRP A 442 13.71 1.87 -1.86
N LEU A 443 13.57 2.31 -0.60
CA LEU A 443 14.52 3.24 0.02
C LEU A 443 15.94 2.68 -0.03
N LEU A 444 16.13 1.43 0.42
CA LEU A 444 17.44 0.78 0.39
C LEU A 444 17.97 0.58 -1.03
N SER A 445 17.08 0.37 -2.00
CA SER A 445 17.46 0.26 -3.41
C SER A 445 18.06 1.56 -3.97
N CYS A 446 17.60 2.72 -3.48
CA CYS A 446 18.09 4.05 -3.86
C CYS A 446 19.51 4.34 -3.34
N TYR A 447 19.92 3.71 -2.24
CA TYR A 447 21.31 3.83 -1.77
C TYR A 447 22.26 3.07 -2.71
N PRO A 448 23.37 3.71 -3.12
CA PRO A 448 24.46 3.01 -3.80
C PRO A 448 24.90 1.79 -2.98
N LYS A 449 25.22 0.67 -3.64
CA LYS A 449 25.51 -0.61 -2.96
C LYS A 449 26.58 -0.45 -1.88
N GLN A 450 27.62 0.33 -2.15
CA GLN A 450 28.71 0.62 -1.21
C GLN A 450 28.27 1.40 0.05
N CYS A 451 27.12 2.05 0.04
CA CYS A 451 26.62 2.86 1.15
C CYS A 451 25.57 2.14 2.02
N ARG A 452 25.03 1.00 1.59
CA ARG A 452 23.88 0.34 2.25
C ARG A 452 24.18 -0.18 3.66
N HIS A 453 25.45 -0.36 4.00
CA HIS A 453 25.91 -0.78 5.32
C HIS A 453 26.08 0.39 6.31
N LEU A 454 26.04 1.64 5.83
CA LEU A 454 26.25 2.82 6.65
C LEU A 454 25.07 3.07 7.61
N PRO A 455 25.28 3.76 8.74
CA PRO A 455 24.21 4.12 9.65
C PRO A 455 23.07 4.90 8.97
N LEU A 456 21.85 4.41 9.14
CA LEU A 456 20.62 4.98 8.61
C LEU A 456 19.61 5.18 9.74
N LEU A 457 19.28 6.45 10.02
CA LEU A 457 18.16 6.79 10.91
C LEU A 457 16.89 7.01 10.08
N ILE A 458 15.81 6.30 10.40
CA ILE A 458 14.49 6.50 9.80
C ILE A 458 13.58 7.13 10.84
N VAL A 459 12.99 8.28 10.52
CA VAL A 459 12.06 9.00 11.39
C VAL A 459 10.70 9.08 10.69
N THR A 460 9.72 8.38 11.27
CA THR A 460 8.33 8.36 10.78
C THR A 460 7.37 8.22 11.97
N SER A 461 6.07 7.98 11.74
CA SER A 461 5.09 7.73 12.80
C SER A 461 4.69 6.26 12.84
N ARG A 462 4.38 5.75 14.05
CA ARG A 462 3.70 4.45 14.25
C ARG A 462 2.37 4.28 13.51
N ASN A 463 1.77 5.39 13.09
CA ASN A 463 0.53 5.38 12.30
C ASN A 463 0.80 5.21 10.79
N SER A 464 2.06 5.19 10.35
CA SER A 464 2.43 4.94 8.96
C SER A 464 2.06 3.50 8.57
N SER A 465 1.57 3.30 7.35
CA SER A 465 1.22 1.98 6.82
C SER A 465 2.41 1.02 6.77
N SER A 466 3.62 1.55 6.65
CA SER A 466 4.86 0.77 6.53
C SER A 466 5.59 0.58 7.87
N TRP A 467 4.96 0.94 9.01
CA TRP A 467 5.60 0.90 10.32
C TRP A 467 6.14 -0.48 10.69
N ASP A 468 5.35 -1.53 10.48
CA ASP A 468 5.73 -2.89 10.86
C ASP A 468 6.89 -3.42 9.99
N GLU A 469 6.92 -3.08 8.69
CA GLU A 469 8.01 -3.43 7.77
C GLU A 469 9.30 -2.67 8.12
N LEU A 470 9.21 -1.37 8.42
CA LEU A 470 10.35 -0.57 8.88
C LEU A 470 10.90 -1.08 10.22
N LYS A 471 10.01 -1.50 11.12
CA LYS A 471 10.38 -2.08 12.41
C LYS A 471 11.06 -3.44 12.23
N ALA A 472 10.59 -4.25 11.28
CA ALA A 472 11.26 -5.49 10.89
C ALA A 472 12.64 -5.21 10.28
N LEU A 473 12.75 -4.19 9.40
CA LEU A 473 14.01 -3.75 8.81
C LEU A 473 15.03 -3.32 9.87
N ALA A 474 14.64 -2.44 10.80
CA ALA A 474 15.50 -1.99 11.89
C ALA A 474 15.91 -3.12 12.84
N LYS A 475 15.08 -4.18 12.96
CA LYS A 475 15.40 -5.37 13.76
C LYS A 475 16.41 -6.29 13.09
N ARG A 476 16.38 -6.42 11.76
CA ARG A 476 17.32 -7.27 10.99
C ARG A 476 18.61 -6.55 10.60
N SER A 477 18.59 -5.22 10.47
CA SER A 477 19.73 -4.41 10.01
C SER A 477 20.30 -3.58 11.16
N PRO A 478 21.44 -3.95 11.76
CA PRO A 478 21.99 -3.26 12.93
C PRO A 478 22.42 -1.81 12.66
N ASN A 479 22.66 -1.46 11.40
CA ASN A 479 22.95 -0.09 10.97
C ASN A 479 21.69 0.78 10.81
N VAL A 480 20.48 0.21 10.89
CA VAL A 480 19.21 0.94 10.73
C VAL A 480 18.56 1.21 12.08
N GLN A 481 18.31 2.47 12.39
CA GLN A 481 17.58 2.91 13.57
C GLN A 481 16.22 3.46 13.15
N LEU A 482 15.15 3.09 13.86
CA LEU A 482 13.79 3.59 13.61
C LEU A 482 13.31 4.44 14.79
N VAL A 483 12.83 5.65 14.50
CA VAL A 483 12.26 6.58 15.48
C VAL A 483 10.80 6.85 15.15
N ASP A 484 9.96 6.65 16.17
CA ASP A 484 8.58 7.10 16.19
C ASP A 484 8.50 8.58 16.58
N ALA A 485 8.04 9.42 15.67
CA ALA A 485 7.84 10.84 15.90
C ALA A 485 6.70 11.07 16.92
N PRO A 486 6.89 11.93 17.92
CA PRO A 486 5.89 12.11 18.98
C PRO A 486 4.68 12.90 18.47
N LEU A 487 3.54 12.22 18.27
CA LEU A 487 2.27 12.85 17.89
C LEU A 487 1.27 12.83 19.07
N PRO A 488 1.46 13.69 20.10
CA PRO A 488 0.62 13.68 21.30
C PRO A 488 -0.79 14.23 21.09
N ILE A 489 -1.05 14.87 19.95
CA ILE A 489 -2.31 15.55 19.64
C ILE A 489 -3.06 14.73 18.58
N PRO A 490 -4.34 14.38 18.80
CA PRO A 490 -5.14 13.65 17.82
C PRO A 490 -5.21 14.36 16.47
N PHE A 491 -5.29 13.56 15.40
CA PHE A 491 -5.33 14.04 14.01
C PHE A 491 -4.07 14.81 13.57
N GLY A 492 -2.97 14.67 14.31
CA GLY A 492 -1.64 15.10 13.89
C GLY A 492 -0.97 14.07 12.98
N SER A 493 -0.03 14.52 12.17
CA SER A 493 0.78 13.66 11.29
C SER A 493 2.25 14.05 11.35
N HIS A 494 3.14 13.07 11.18
CA HIS A 494 4.54 13.34 10.88
C HIS A 494 4.66 13.45 9.37
N HIS A 495 4.62 14.68 8.86
CA HIS A 495 4.53 14.94 7.42
C HIS A 495 5.80 15.57 6.84
N SER A 496 6.80 15.77 7.70
CA SER A 496 8.10 16.32 7.33
C SER A 496 8.87 15.39 6.40
N LYS A 497 9.51 15.98 5.39
CA LYS A 497 10.20 15.30 4.30
C LYS A 497 11.58 15.94 4.15
N MET A 498 12.54 15.34 4.83
CA MET A 498 13.87 15.88 4.98
C MET A 498 14.90 14.76 5.05
N ILE A 499 16.04 14.99 4.43
CA ILE A 499 17.19 14.09 4.47
C ILE A 499 18.36 14.83 5.09
N LEU A 500 19.02 14.19 6.06
CA LEU A 500 20.31 14.64 6.58
C LEU A 500 21.36 13.66 6.06
N LEU A 501 22.40 14.17 5.41
CA LEU A 501 23.50 13.38 4.85
C LEU A 501 24.79 13.85 5.51
N LYS A 502 25.49 12.95 6.21
CA LYS A 502 26.81 13.21 6.77
C LYS A 502 27.86 12.65 5.82
N TYR A 503 28.76 13.52 5.37
CA TYR A 503 29.93 13.18 4.58
C TYR A 503 31.20 13.42 5.38
N SER A 504 32.32 12.80 5.01
CA SER A 504 33.63 13.13 5.60
C SER A 504 33.98 14.62 5.45
N SER A 505 33.52 15.26 4.38
CA SER A 505 33.70 16.69 4.10
C SER A 505 32.70 17.63 4.81
N GLY A 506 31.61 17.13 5.38
CA GLY A 506 30.61 17.98 6.04
C GLY A 506 29.21 17.38 6.14
N ILE A 507 28.18 18.21 6.28
CA ILE A 507 26.77 17.78 6.32
C ILE A 507 26.00 18.47 5.21
N GLN A 508 25.08 17.74 4.59
CA GLN A 508 24.08 18.29 3.69
C GLN A 508 22.67 18.06 4.23
N VAL A 509 21.84 19.09 4.10
CA VAL A 509 20.40 19.06 4.41
C VAL A 509 19.61 19.13 3.11
N VAL A 510 18.70 18.18 2.92
CA VAL A 510 17.79 18.11 1.78
C VAL A 510 16.36 18.27 2.30
N VAL A 511 15.59 19.21 1.74
CA VAL A 511 14.17 19.39 2.06
C VAL A 511 13.39 19.15 0.78
N HIS A 512 12.38 18.28 0.83
CA HIS A 512 11.66 17.85 -0.36
C HIS A 512 10.16 17.65 -0.09
N THR A 513 9.38 17.42 -1.15
CA THR A 513 7.93 17.20 -1.04
C THR A 513 7.51 15.75 -1.29
N ALA A 514 8.45 14.93 -1.78
CA ALA A 514 8.29 13.50 -2.03
C ALA A 514 7.95 12.71 -0.77
N ASN A 515 6.87 11.93 -0.81
CA ASN A 515 6.92 10.66 -0.10
C ASN A 515 8.04 9.82 -0.73
N LEU A 516 8.60 8.81 -0.05
CA LEU A 516 9.67 7.98 -0.63
C LEU A 516 9.10 7.01 -1.69
N ILE A 517 8.53 7.60 -2.75
CA ILE A 517 7.90 7.08 -3.98
C ILE A 517 8.09 8.16 -5.09
N ASP A 518 7.94 7.82 -6.39
CA ASP A 518 8.31 8.70 -7.52
C ASP A 518 7.45 9.99 -7.64
N GLY A 519 8.03 11.14 -8.05
CA GLY A 519 7.31 12.35 -8.53
C GLY A 519 7.11 13.59 -7.62
N ASP A 520 8.17 14.29 -7.16
CA ASP A 520 8.09 15.56 -6.39
C ASP A 520 9.20 16.65 -6.62
N TRP A 521 9.43 17.61 -5.71
CA TRP A 521 10.53 18.62 -5.78
C TRP A 521 11.51 18.49 -4.62
N ILE A 522 12.76 18.94 -4.85
CA ILE A 522 13.89 18.81 -3.91
C ILE A 522 14.70 20.12 -3.84
N TYR A 523 14.88 20.65 -2.63
CA TYR A 523 15.93 21.61 -2.30
C TYR A 523 17.14 20.88 -1.71
N ILE A 524 18.34 21.16 -2.22
CA ILE A 524 19.59 20.55 -1.77
C ILE A 524 20.53 21.66 -1.28
N SER A 525 20.82 21.72 0.01
CA SER A 525 21.77 22.71 0.54
C SER A 525 23.22 22.46 0.04
N PRO A 526 24.12 23.45 0.19
CA PRO A 526 25.56 23.19 0.15
C PRO A 526 25.98 22.12 1.17
N ILE A 527 27.16 21.52 0.99
CA ILE A 527 27.78 20.73 2.06
C ILE A 527 28.38 21.72 3.06
N TYR A 528 27.84 21.73 4.27
CA TYR A 528 28.30 22.54 5.40
C TYR A 528 29.52 21.87 6.03
N PRO A 529 30.72 22.45 5.91
CA PRO A 529 31.96 21.81 6.37
C PRO A 529 32.01 21.79 7.91
N PRO A 530 32.91 20.98 8.52
CA PRO A 530 33.23 21.10 9.93
C PRO A 530 33.70 22.52 10.28
N ILE A 531 33.36 23.00 11.47
CA ILE A 531 33.83 24.32 11.94
C ILE A 531 35.35 24.29 12.08
N VAL A 532 36.01 25.28 11.47
CA VAL A 532 37.43 25.59 11.66
C VAL A 532 37.51 26.97 12.34
N GLY A 533 37.97 27.01 13.60
CA GLY A 533 38.04 28.26 14.39
C GLY A 533 36.90 28.43 15.40
N ASP A 534 36.52 29.68 15.70
CA ASP A 534 35.55 30.02 16.74
C ASP A 534 34.13 29.54 16.44
N LYS A 535 33.49 28.94 17.44
CA LYS A 535 32.15 28.33 17.32
C LYS A 535 31.01 29.33 17.25
N GLU A 536 31.21 30.55 17.77
CA GLU A 536 30.15 31.51 18.05
C GLU A 536 29.52 32.11 16.78
N GLU A 537 30.22 32.12 15.64
CA GLU A 537 29.74 32.67 14.37
C GLU A 537 29.51 31.60 13.28
N SER A 538 29.09 30.39 13.66
CA SER A 538 28.94 29.26 12.72
C SER A 538 27.55 29.11 12.07
N ASP A 539 26.67 30.10 12.20
CA ASP A 539 25.34 30.13 11.56
C ASP A 539 25.28 31.22 10.47
N SER A 540 24.34 31.08 9.56
CA SER A 540 24.04 32.08 8.52
C SER A 540 23.24 33.26 9.07
N HIS A 541 23.16 34.35 8.29
CA HIS A 541 22.24 35.47 8.56
C HIS A 541 20.77 35.05 8.59
N THR A 542 20.44 33.89 8.02
CA THR A 542 19.08 33.33 8.02
C THR A 542 18.72 32.56 9.30
N ASN A 543 19.69 32.34 10.19
CA ASN A 543 19.55 31.48 11.39
C ASN A 543 19.12 30.03 11.08
N PHE A 544 19.45 29.52 9.87
CA PHE A 544 19.05 28.19 9.44
C PHE A 544 19.49 27.09 10.42
N LYS A 545 20.74 27.14 10.92
CA LYS A 545 21.25 26.12 11.84
C LYS A 545 20.51 26.16 13.17
N LYS A 546 20.30 27.35 13.74
CA LYS A 546 19.53 27.56 14.98
C LYS A 546 18.12 27.00 14.85
N ASP A 547 17.41 27.33 13.77
CA ASP A 547 16.04 26.91 13.54
C ASP A 547 15.93 25.39 13.29
N LEU A 548 16.84 24.81 12.51
CA LEU A 548 16.93 23.36 12.28
C LEU A 548 17.19 22.60 13.59
N LEU A 549 18.12 23.07 14.42
CA LEU A 549 18.41 22.46 15.72
C LEU A 549 17.21 22.57 16.67
N ALA A 550 16.50 23.70 16.68
CA ALA A 550 15.28 23.85 17.48
C ALA A 550 14.21 22.83 17.06
N TYR A 551 14.04 22.61 15.75
CA TYR A 551 13.10 21.65 15.21
C TYR A 551 13.46 20.21 15.58
N LEU A 552 14.72 19.80 15.39
CA LEU A 552 15.18 18.45 15.72
C LEU A 552 15.08 18.16 17.23
N ARG A 553 15.40 19.14 18.09
CA ARG A 553 15.25 19.00 19.55
C ARG A 553 13.80 18.79 19.99
N ALA A 554 12.83 19.26 19.21
CA ALA A 554 11.41 19.09 19.54
C ALA A 554 10.94 17.63 19.53
N TYR A 555 11.65 16.74 18.82
CA TYR A 555 11.37 15.30 18.83
C TYR A 555 11.70 14.63 20.17
N LYS A 556 12.60 15.22 20.98
CA LYS A 556 13.04 14.69 22.29
C LYS A 556 13.49 13.21 22.22
N ASN A 557 14.08 12.81 21.11
CA ASN A 557 14.55 11.44 20.87
C ASN A 557 16.08 11.39 20.83
N LYS A 558 16.68 10.42 21.52
CA LYS A 558 18.14 10.27 21.65
C LYS A 558 18.87 10.27 20.30
N PHE A 559 18.41 9.48 19.32
CA PHE A 559 19.07 9.36 18.02
C PHE A 559 18.99 10.66 17.21
N ILE A 560 17.90 11.42 17.36
CA ILE A 560 17.76 12.74 16.72
C ILE A 560 18.64 13.79 17.45
N LEU A 561 18.82 13.66 18.76
CA LEU A 561 19.75 14.52 19.51
C LEU A 561 21.22 14.25 19.11
N GLU A 562 21.58 13.02 18.78
CA GLU A 562 22.91 12.70 18.21
C GLU A 562 23.12 13.45 16.88
N TRP A 563 22.09 13.56 16.03
CA TRP A 563 22.14 14.42 14.84
C TRP A 563 22.25 15.91 15.17
N CYS A 564 21.63 16.39 16.26
CA CYS A 564 21.84 17.75 16.74
C CYS A 564 23.32 18.00 17.10
N ASP A 565 23.96 17.03 17.76
CA ASP A 565 25.38 17.13 18.13
C ASP A 565 26.29 17.14 16.90
N ILE A 566 25.97 16.32 15.89
CA ILE A 566 26.66 16.32 14.60
C ILE A 566 26.51 17.68 13.92
N ILE A 567 25.28 18.19 13.76
CA ILE A 567 24.98 19.49 13.13
C ILE A 567 25.65 20.65 13.88
N SER A 568 25.69 20.61 15.22
CA SER A 568 26.28 21.68 16.03
C SER A 568 27.76 21.95 15.70
N LYS A 569 28.48 20.93 15.23
CA LYS A 569 29.92 20.95 14.89
C LYS A 569 30.23 21.42 13.46
N HIS A 570 29.22 21.74 12.66
CA HIS A 570 29.39 22.14 11.26
C HIS A 570 29.01 23.60 11.04
N ASP A 571 29.63 24.22 10.04
CA ASP A 571 29.52 25.63 9.70
C ASP A 571 28.43 25.86 8.64
N PHE A 572 27.38 26.55 9.05
CA PHE A 572 26.19 26.82 8.23
C PHE A 572 26.17 28.23 7.64
N ARG A 573 27.27 29.01 7.74
CA ARG A 573 27.33 30.40 7.24
C ARG A 573 26.88 30.56 5.78
N GLN A 574 27.07 29.54 4.95
CA GLN A 574 26.68 29.55 3.53
C GLN A 574 25.17 29.33 3.27
N ALA A 575 24.36 29.06 4.30
CA ALA A 575 22.93 28.86 4.11
C ALA A 575 22.25 30.16 3.67
N LYS A 576 21.59 30.14 2.49
CA LYS A 576 20.91 31.30 1.89
C LYS A 576 19.38 31.31 2.11
N VAL A 577 18.80 30.22 2.60
CA VAL A 577 17.35 30.06 2.79
C VAL A 577 16.99 30.05 4.27
N TYR A 578 15.78 30.48 4.62
CA TYR A 578 15.28 30.42 5.99
C TYR A 578 14.56 29.09 6.23
N PHE A 579 14.81 28.46 7.38
CA PHE A 579 14.13 27.22 7.77
C PHE A 579 12.75 27.53 8.37
N VAL A 580 11.69 26.92 7.83
CA VAL A 580 10.31 27.10 8.29
C VAL A 580 9.74 25.73 8.61
N ALA A 581 9.25 25.54 9.83
CA ALA A 581 8.75 24.25 10.27
C ALA A 581 7.53 24.37 11.17
N SER A 582 6.86 23.23 11.38
CA SER A 582 5.77 23.07 12.33
C SER A 582 6.11 21.94 13.29
N VAL A 583 5.74 22.12 14.56
CA VAL A 583 5.91 21.14 15.64
C VAL A 583 4.57 20.99 16.34
N PRO A 584 4.09 19.76 16.62
CA PRO A 584 2.86 19.55 17.38
C PRO A 584 2.94 20.17 18.78
N GLY A 585 1.99 21.04 19.12
CA GLY A 585 1.97 21.70 20.41
C GLY A 585 1.03 22.89 20.49
N ARG A 586 0.90 23.40 21.71
CA ARG A 586 0.32 24.71 22.00
C ARG A 586 1.46 25.63 22.40
N HIS A 587 1.82 26.55 21.53
CA HIS A 587 2.95 27.46 21.74
C HIS A 587 2.42 28.82 22.19
N GLN A 588 3.11 29.45 23.14
CA GLN A 588 2.74 30.71 23.78
C GLN A 588 3.98 31.62 23.87
N GLY A 589 3.75 32.92 24.04
CA GLY A 589 4.82 33.91 24.14
C GLY A 589 5.73 33.90 22.92
N GLU A 590 7.04 34.07 23.12
CA GLU A 590 8.03 34.09 22.04
C GLU A 590 8.07 32.79 21.22
N ASN A 591 7.69 31.65 21.83
CA ASN A 591 7.67 30.36 21.15
C ASN A 591 6.58 30.26 20.07
N MET A 592 5.61 31.19 20.04
CA MET A 592 4.63 31.27 18.96
C MET A 592 5.28 31.56 17.61
N GLU A 593 6.31 32.41 17.59
CA GLU A 593 7.00 32.82 16.36
C GLU A 593 8.00 31.76 15.85
N ASN A 594 8.12 30.61 16.53
CA ASN A 594 9.06 29.56 16.14
C ASN A 594 8.46 28.59 15.09
N TRP A 595 7.14 28.47 15.01
CA TRP A 595 6.49 27.41 14.22
C TRP A 595 5.32 27.93 13.38
N GLY A 596 4.97 27.19 12.33
CA GLY A 596 3.75 27.39 11.55
C GLY A 596 3.66 28.75 10.85
N HIS A 597 2.44 29.25 10.64
CA HIS A 597 2.23 30.51 9.92
C HIS A 597 2.75 31.74 10.70
N PRO A 598 2.80 31.76 12.06
CA PRO A 598 3.44 32.87 12.77
C PRO A 598 4.97 32.94 12.56
N LYS A 599 5.67 31.80 12.37
CA LYS A 599 7.10 31.82 11.98
C LYS A 599 7.27 32.54 10.64
N LEU A 600 6.47 32.17 9.65
CA LEU A 600 6.51 32.81 8.33
C LEU A 600 6.15 34.30 8.42
N GLN A 601 5.12 34.65 9.20
CA GLN A 601 4.75 36.05 9.48
C GLN A 601 5.93 36.85 10.02
N CYS A 602 6.63 36.29 11.00
CA CYS A 602 7.76 36.92 11.65
C CYS A 602 8.93 37.12 10.69
N LEU A 603 9.27 36.10 9.88
CA LEU A 603 10.32 36.18 8.88
C LEU A 603 10.01 37.24 7.81
N LEU A 604 8.80 37.25 7.26
CA LEU A 604 8.40 38.23 6.25
C LEU A 604 8.42 39.66 6.82
N ARG A 605 7.88 39.86 8.03
CA ARG A 605 7.90 41.16 8.72
C ARG A 605 9.31 41.66 9.03
N ARG A 606 10.28 40.77 9.25
CA ARG A 606 11.66 41.15 9.62
C ARG A 606 12.61 41.26 8.43
N HIS A 607 12.37 40.51 7.35
CA HIS A 607 13.38 40.29 6.32
C HIS A 607 12.90 40.52 4.88
N LEU A 608 11.59 40.60 4.62
CA LEU A 608 11.11 40.88 3.26
C LEU A 608 11.23 42.37 2.95
N ASN A 609 12.31 42.77 2.27
CA ASN A 609 12.56 44.17 1.89
C ASN A 609 11.80 44.62 0.63
N VAL A 610 11.11 43.70 -0.05
CA VAL A 610 10.32 44.00 -1.25
C VAL A 610 9.09 44.79 -0.87
N GLN A 611 8.91 45.96 -1.51
CA GLN A 611 7.69 46.74 -1.38
C GLN A 611 6.54 46.03 -2.10
N VAL A 612 5.64 45.46 -1.32
CA VAL A 612 4.48 44.71 -1.82
C VAL A 612 3.19 45.39 -1.34
N ASP A 613 2.17 45.36 -2.19
CA ASP A 613 0.84 45.87 -1.84
C ASP A 613 -0.24 44.79 -2.07
N ALA A 614 -1.52 45.15 -1.89
CA ALA A 614 -2.62 44.20 -2.01
C ALA A 614 -2.87 43.71 -3.45
N SER A 615 -2.34 44.41 -4.46
CA SER A 615 -2.41 44.00 -5.87
C SER A 615 -1.49 42.81 -6.19
N TRP A 616 -0.48 42.56 -5.35
CA TRP A 616 0.38 41.38 -5.43
C TRP A 616 -0.39 40.18 -4.86
N PRO A 617 -0.85 39.20 -5.65
CA PRO A 617 -1.60 38.07 -5.11
C PRO A 617 -0.72 37.13 -4.29
N LEU A 618 -1.35 36.52 -3.27
CA LEU A 618 -0.83 35.36 -2.57
C LEU A 618 -1.23 34.10 -3.36
N VAL A 619 -0.25 33.34 -3.83
CA VAL A 619 -0.48 32.07 -4.53
C VAL A 619 -0.07 30.92 -3.62
N CYS A 620 -1.00 29.98 -3.41
CA CYS A 620 -0.79 28.80 -2.58
C CYS A 620 -1.07 27.56 -3.43
N GLN A 621 -0.08 26.70 -3.59
CA GLN A 621 -0.21 25.40 -4.24
C GLN A 621 -0.02 24.30 -3.20
N PHE A 622 -0.87 23.29 -3.23
CA PHE A 622 -0.84 22.17 -2.28
C PHE A 622 -1.52 20.93 -2.85
N SER A 623 -1.35 19.79 -2.17
CA SER A 623 -1.90 18.50 -2.60
C SER A 623 -3.06 18.03 -1.71
N SER A 624 -3.36 18.71 -0.60
CA SER A 624 -4.45 18.35 0.31
C SER A 624 -5.04 19.59 0.98
N ILE A 625 -6.32 19.50 1.35
CA ILE A 625 -7.08 20.57 2.00
C ILE A 625 -7.72 20.07 3.29
N GLY A 626 -7.42 20.74 4.40
CA GLY A 626 -8.05 20.49 5.70
C GLY A 626 -9.35 21.27 5.91
N SER A 627 -9.97 21.11 7.09
CA SER A 627 -11.14 21.91 7.49
C SER A 627 -10.71 23.33 7.88
N LEU A 628 -11.05 24.31 7.04
CA LEU A 628 -10.63 25.71 7.20
C LEU A 628 -11.65 26.55 7.99
N GLY A 629 -12.86 26.05 8.16
CA GLY A 629 -13.97 26.75 8.81
C GLY A 629 -15.10 27.05 7.80
N SER A 630 -16.25 27.49 8.30
CA SER A 630 -17.48 27.67 7.48
C SER A 630 -17.45 28.88 6.54
N THR A 631 -16.53 29.83 6.78
CA THR A 631 -16.32 31.02 5.94
C THR A 631 -14.84 31.27 5.76
N ALA A 632 -14.46 32.02 4.71
CA ALA A 632 -13.06 32.32 4.41
C ALA A 632 -12.37 33.10 5.55
N ASP A 633 -13.11 34.00 6.22
CA ASP A 633 -12.58 34.84 7.29
C ASP A 633 -12.28 34.08 8.59
N LYS A 634 -12.82 32.87 8.76
CA LYS A 634 -12.59 32.06 9.97
C LYS A 634 -11.14 31.64 10.16
N TRP A 635 -10.37 31.49 9.07
CA TRP A 635 -8.96 31.11 9.17
C TRP A 635 -8.18 31.48 7.91
N LEU A 636 -8.68 31.13 6.72
CA LEU A 636 -7.94 31.34 5.46
C LEU A 636 -7.58 32.82 5.24
N LEU A 637 -8.55 33.73 5.35
CA LEU A 637 -8.32 35.17 5.20
C LEU A 637 -8.02 35.84 6.54
N GLY A 638 -8.71 35.44 7.61
CA GLY A 638 -8.60 36.09 8.92
C GLY A 638 -7.30 35.84 9.66
N GLU A 639 -6.66 34.67 9.47
CA GLU A 639 -5.42 34.31 10.18
C GLU A 639 -4.27 34.04 9.21
N PHE A 640 -4.47 33.10 8.28
CA PHE A 640 -3.42 32.60 7.39
C PHE A 640 -2.96 33.68 6.39
N SER A 641 -3.85 34.22 5.56
CA SER A 641 -3.51 35.31 4.63
C SER A 641 -2.97 36.56 5.36
N ASN A 642 -3.53 36.90 6.52
CA ASN A 642 -3.04 38.00 7.37
C ASN A 642 -1.61 37.78 7.89
N SER A 643 -1.19 36.54 8.07
CA SER A 643 0.19 36.19 8.41
C SER A 643 1.12 36.33 7.21
N LEU A 644 0.67 35.92 6.03
CA LEU A 644 1.46 35.91 4.80
C LEU A 644 1.47 37.25 4.06
N LYS A 645 0.73 38.26 4.54
CA LYS A 645 0.73 39.61 3.96
C LYS A 645 1.85 40.53 4.45
N GLN A 646 2.61 40.13 5.47
CA GLN A 646 3.61 40.99 6.08
C GLN A 646 4.77 41.30 5.14
N THR A 647 5.40 42.46 5.38
CA THR A 647 6.62 42.91 4.72
C THR A 647 7.39 43.82 5.70
N HIS A 648 8.70 43.95 5.50
CA HIS A 648 9.55 44.71 6.41
C HIS A 648 9.26 46.20 6.32
N GLY A 649 9.06 46.84 7.48
CA GLY A 649 8.87 48.29 7.59
C GLY A 649 7.54 48.84 7.06
N GLN A 650 6.61 47.99 6.62
CA GLN A 650 5.32 48.42 6.04
C GLN A 650 4.13 47.73 6.72
N GLN A 651 3.12 48.50 7.10
CA GLN A 651 1.84 47.98 7.58
C GLN A 651 0.81 47.96 6.44
N MET A 652 0.40 46.76 6.03
CA MET A 652 -0.65 46.57 5.03
C MET A 652 -2.02 46.40 5.69
N SER A 653 -2.93 47.35 5.44
CA SER A 653 -4.32 47.27 5.89
C SER A 653 -5.13 46.26 5.06
N ALA A 654 -5.08 46.38 3.73
CA ALA A 654 -5.80 45.51 2.81
C ALA A 654 -5.19 44.11 2.71
N SER A 655 -6.05 43.09 2.65
CA SER A 655 -5.64 41.70 2.42
C SER A 655 -5.36 41.46 0.95
N PRO A 656 -4.35 40.64 0.61
CA PRO A 656 -4.09 40.29 -0.77
C PRO A 656 -5.17 39.39 -1.36
N ASN A 657 -5.30 39.44 -2.68
CA ASN A 657 -6.05 38.41 -3.41
C ASN A 657 -5.36 37.05 -3.21
N VAL A 658 -6.13 36.03 -2.83
CA VAL A 658 -5.63 34.67 -2.59
C VAL A 658 -5.98 33.79 -3.79
N LYS A 659 -4.99 33.12 -4.35
CA LYS A 659 -5.12 32.16 -5.45
C LYS A 659 -4.67 30.79 -4.98
N LEU A 660 -5.57 29.81 -4.98
CA LEU A 660 -5.31 28.46 -4.53
C LEU A 660 -5.17 27.53 -5.74
N ILE A 661 -4.01 26.92 -5.94
CA ILE A 661 -3.77 25.94 -7.00
C ILE A 661 -4.00 24.54 -6.41
N TYR A 662 -5.01 23.86 -6.91
CA TYR A 662 -5.35 22.47 -6.57
C TYR A 662 -5.95 21.81 -7.83
N PRO A 663 -5.67 20.53 -8.13
CA PRO A 663 -6.18 19.89 -9.34
C PRO A 663 -7.71 19.80 -9.37
N CYS A 664 -8.31 20.10 -10.52
CA CYS A 664 -9.71 19.76 -10.77
C CYS A 664 -9.84 18.27 -11.17
N VAL A 665 -11.06 17.76 -11.19
CA VAL A 665 -11.37 16.38 -11.61
C VAL A 665 -10.77 16.09 -12.99
N GLU A 666 -10.89 17.04 -13.93
CA GLU A 666 -10.37 16.90 -15.28
C GLU A 666 -8.83 16.88 -15.33
N ASP A 667 -8.16 17.66 -14.47
CA ASP A 667 -6.70 17.62 -14.36
C ASP A 667 -6.21 16.24 -13.92
N VAL A 668 -6.91 15.61 -12.95
CA VAL A 668 -6.58 14.26 -12.47
C VAL A 668 -6.93 13.20 -13.52
N ARG A 669 -8.13 13.25 -14.10
CA ARG A 669 -8.60 12.32 -15.13
C ARG A 669 -7.65 12.26 -16.33
N CYS A 670 -7.13 13.41 -16.77
CA CYS A 670 -6.21 13.52 -17.91
C CYS A 670 -4.72 13.40 -17.54
N SER A 671 -4.39 13.13 -16.28
CA SER A 671 -3.00 12.99 -15.82
C SER A 671 -2.28 11.77 -16.45
N LEU A 672 -1.00 11.62 -16.17
CA LEU A 672 -0.20 10.47 -16.58
C LEU A 672 -0.64 9.21 -15.82
N GLU A 673 -1.08 9.39 -14.58
CA GLU A 673 -1.53 8.34 -13.67
C GLU A 673 -3.04 8.05 -13.80
N GLY A 674 -3.80 8.91 -14.49
CA GLY A 674 -5.25 8.85 -14.52
C GLY A 674 -5.85 9.16 -13.15
N TYR A 675 -7.01 8.57 -12.84
CA TYR A 675 -7.66 8.78 -11.56
C TYR A 675 -6.82 8.31 -10.35
N GLU A 676 -5.94 7.33 -10.53
CA GLU A 676 -5.01 6.87 -9.48
C GLU A 676 -4.05 7.96 -9.01
N GLY A 677 -3.72 8.94 -9.87
CA GLY A 677 -2.97 10.13 -9.48
C GLY A 677 -3.69 10.96 -8.40
N GLY A 678 -5.01 10.84 -8.32
CA GLY A 678 -5.82 11.43 -7.27
C GLY A 678 -5.63 10.81 -5.87
N GLY A 679 -5.03 9.63 -5.78
CA GLY A 679 -4.72 8.97 -4.51
C GLY A 679 -3.75 9.76 -3.63
N CYS A 680 -2.88 10.58 -4.23
CA CYS A 680 -1.97 11.48 -3.51
C CYS A 680 -2.56 12.88 -3.26
N LEU A 681 -3.84 13.09 -3.61
CA LEU A 681 -4.56 14.35 -3.48
C LEU A 681 -5.70 14.27 -2.45
N PRO A 682 -5.43 14.03 -1.16
CA PRO A 682 -6.50 13.77 -0.20
C PRO A 682 -7.29 15.04 0.12
N TYR A 683 -8.50 15.13 -0.42
CA TYR A 683 -9.52 16.09 -0.01
C TYR A 683 -10.86 15.38 0.06
N SER A 684 -11.40 15.21 1.27
CA SER A 684 -12.65 14.44 1.45
C SER A 684 -13.90 15.28 1.22
N TYR A 685 -14.95 14.65 0.73
CA TYR A 685 -16.28 15.23 0.51
C TYR A 685 -16.81 15.87 1.80
N LYS A 686 -16.68 15.16 2.93
CA LYS A 686 -17.09 15.66 4.24
C LYS A 686 -16.40 16.97 4.64
N THR A 687 -15.15 17.16 4.20
CA THR A 687 -14.40 18.41 4.42
C THR A 687 -14.84 19.46 3.42
N ALA A 688 -14.89 19.11 2.13
CA ALA A 688 -15.29 20.00 1.05
C ALA A 688 -16.67 20.61 1.23
N PHE A 689 -17.66 19.79 1.58
CA PHE A 689 -19.04 20.20 1.82
C PHE A 689 -19.17 21.32 2.87
N LYS A 690 -18.26 21.41 3.84
CA LYS A 690 -18.31 22.41 4.92
C LYS A 690 -17.71 23.76 4.52
N GLN A 691 -17.08 23.84 3.35
CA GLN A 691 -16.29 25.00 2.92
C GLN A 691 -16.38 25.21 1.40
N ASP A 692 -17.58 25.05 0.84
CA ASP A 692 -17.87 25.24 -0.60
C ASP A 692 -17.39 26.60 -1.13
N TYR A 693 -17.33 27.60 -0.25
CA TYR A 693 -16.77 28.92 -0.56
C TYR A 693 -15.32 28.88 -1.09
N LEU A 694 -14.57 27.79 -0.91
CA LEU A 694 -13.21 27.67 -1.43
C LEU A 694 -13.17 27.61 -2.95
N LYS A 695 -14.20 27.09 -3.61
CA LYS A 695 -14.27 26.97 -5.08
C LYS A 695 -13.95 28.28 -5.79
N ARG A 696 -14.36 29.43 -5.22
CA ARG A 696 -14.09 30.75 -5.81
C ARG A 696 -12.61 31.16 -5.84
N TYR A 697 -11.76 30.50 -5.05
CA TYR A 697 -10.32 30.74 -4.97
C TYR A 697 -9.51 29.70 -5.75
N LEU A 698 -10.12 28.62 -6.24
CA LEU A 698 -9.43 27.50 -6.88
C LEU A 698 -9.01 27.82 -8.32
N HIS A 699 -7.82 27.34 -8.66
CA HIS A 699 -7.13 27.47 -9.93
C HIS A 699 -6.54 26.11 -10.29
N ARG A 700 -6.56 25.77 -11.58
CA ARG A 700 -6.13 24.48 -12.13
C ARG A 700 -4.63 24.28 -11.99
N TRP A 701 -4.23 23.01 -11.96
CA TRP A 701 -2.82 22.65 -12.03
C TRP A 701 -2.30 22.79 -13.46
N ARG A 702 -1.27 23.61 -13.69
CA ARG A 702 -0.62 23.79 -14.99
C ARG A 702 0.89 23.92 -14.82
N SER A 703 1.65 23.19 -15.62
CA SER A 703 3.11 23.20 -15.62
C SER A 703 3.61 22.90 -17.04
N GLU A 704 3.06 23.59 -18.03
CA GLU A 704 3.39 23.44 -19.46
C GLU A 704 4.85 23.79 -19.72
N ARG A 705 5.35 24.87 -19.08
CA ARG A 705 6.76 25.29 -19.22
C ARG A 705 7.75 24.21 -18.79
N ASN A 706 7.34 23.30 -17.92
CA ASN A 706 8.15 22.18 -17.43
C ASN A 706 7.68 20.82 -17.99
N GLY A 707 6.70 20.79 -18.91
CA GLY A 707 6.13 19.56 -19.45
C GLY A 707 5.39 18.68 -18.45
N ARG A 708 4.90 19.25 -17.34
CA ARG A 708 4.42 18.53 -16.15
C ARG A 708 2.95 18.80 -15.81
N SER A 709 2.18 19.45 -16.67
CA SER A 709 0.74 19.64 -16.45
C SER A 709 -0.04 18.34 -16.24
N ARG A 710 0.45 17.24 -16.83
CA ARG A 710 -0.16 15.92 -16.69
C ARG A 710 0.43 15.11 -15.53
N ALA A 711 1.46 15.59 -14.83
CA ALA A 711 1.94 14.93 -13.62
C ALA A 711 1.19 15.52 -12.42
N CYS A 712 0.49 14.67 -11.65
CA CYS A 712 -0.27 15.15 -10.50
C CYS A 712 0.64 15.82 -9.45
N PRO A 713 0.28 17.01 -8.94
CA PRO A 713 1.17 17.74 -8.05
C PRO A 713 1.11 17.21 -6.61
N HIS A 714 2.24 16.70 -6.11
CA HIS A 714 2.43 16.48 -4.68
C HIS A 714 3.35 17.53 -4.01
N ILE A 715 3.86 18.51 -4.77
CA ILE A 715 4.53 19.70 -4.23
C ILE A 715 3.56 20.54 -3.38
N LYS A 716 4.10 21.28 -2.40
CA LYS A 716 3.41 22.37 -1.73
C LYS A 716 4.32 23.59 -1.74
N SER A 717 3.80 24.69 -2.28
CA SER A 717 4.51 25.96 -2.32
C SER A 717 3.61 27.15 -2.09
N TYR A 718 4.18 28.17 -1.46
CA TYR A 718 3.49 29.41 -1.14
C TYR A 718 4.36 30.56 -1.62
N LEU A 719 3.76 31.55 -2.26
CA LEU A 719 4.52 32.63 -2.89
C LEU A 719 3.71 33.91 -3.05
N ARG A 720 4.42 35.00 -3.32
CA ARG A 720 3.82 36.31 -3.57
C ARG A 720 4.36 36.92 -4.86
N CYS A 721 3.49 37.09 -5.86
CA CYS A 721 3.83 37.67 -7.16
C CYS A 721 3.21 39.04 -7.34
N ASN A 722 3.70 39.83 -8.29
CA ASN A 722 3.03 41.05 -8.73
C ASN A 722 1.83 40.76 -9.65
N GLY A 723 1.06 41.79 -9.98
CA GLY A 723 -0.16 41.65 -10.79
C GLY A 723 0.07 41.12 -12.21
N THR A 724 1.26 41.33 -12.79
CA THR A 724 1.66 40.83 -14.11
C THR A 724 2.34 39.46 -14.09
N PHE A 725 2.65 38.93 -12.90
CA PHE A 725 3.33 37.64 -12.70
C PHE A 725 4.70 37.53 -13.39
N ASP A 726 5.45 38.63 -13.45
CA ASP A 726 6.84 38.67 -13.91
C ASP A 726 7.84 38.83 -12.74
N LYS A 727 7.36 39.25 -11.57
CA LYS A 727 8.17 39.45 -10.35
C LYS A 727 7.63 38.65 -9.17
N LEU A 728 8.55 38.13 -8.37
CA LEU A 728 8.29 37.28 -7.22
C LEU A 728 8.99 37.85 -5.98
N ALA A 729 8.19 38.19 -4.96
CA ALA A 729 8.71 38.80 -3.72
C ALA A 729 9.33 37.76 -2.78
N TRP A 730 8.77 36.55 -2.72
CA TRP A 730 9.28 35.43 -1.93
C TRP A 730 8.64 34.12 -2.38
N PHE A 731 9.34 33.02 -2.13
CA PHE A 731 8.87 31.66 -2.42
C PHE A 731 9.19 30.73 -1.26
N LEU A 732 8.23 29.89 -0.88
CA LEU A 732 8.38 28.85 0.12
C LEU A 732 8.11 27.49 -0.52
N LEU A 733 9.06 26.56 -0.38
CA LEU A 733 8.85 25.11 -0.60
C LEU A 733 8.63 24.44 0.76
N THR A 734 7.59 23.62 0.92
CA THR A 734 7.29 23.01 2.22
C THR A 734 6.56 21.68 2.07
N SER A 735 6.52 20.87 3.14
CA SER A 735 5.60 19.74 3.26
C SER A 735 4.18 20.17 3.66
N ALA A 736 3.99 21.38 4.21
CA ALA A 736 2.72 21.82 4.76
C ALA A 736 1.64 22.01 3.69
N ASN A 737 0.59 21.19 3.76
CA ASN A 737 -0.65 21.37 3.00
C ASN A 737 -1.51 22.52 3.56
N LEU A 738 -2.56 22.94 2.84
CA LEU A 738 -3.48 23.97 3.32
C LEU A 738 -4.39 23.42 4.43
N SER A 739 -3.89 23.42 5.67
CA SER A 739 -4.61 22.94 6.84
C SER A 739 -4.16 23.62 8.13
N LYS A 740 -5.08 23.72 9.10
CA LYS A 740 -4.78 24.18 10.47
C LYS A 740 -3.85 23.22 11.21
N ALA A 741 -3.88 21.92 10.87
CA ALA A 741 -3.02 20.92 11.50
C ALA A 741 -1.54 21.18 11.20
N ALA A 742 -1.25 21.54 9.94
CA ALA A 742 0.07 21.87 9.45
C ALA A 742 0.51 23.28 9.85
N TRP A 743 -0.31 24.29 9.57
CA TRP A 743 0.09 25.70 9.71
C TRP A 743 -0.19 26.31 11.10
N GLY A 744 -1.11 25.70 11.85
CA GLY A 744 -1.58 26.19 13.14
C GLY A 744 -2.86 27.02 13.06
N CYS A 745 -3.54 27.16 14.19
CA CYS A 745 -4.63 28.11 14.39
C CYS A 745 -4.50 28.80 15.75
N TYR A 746 -4.82 30.09 15.80
CA TYR A 746 -4.79 30.83 17.06
C TYR A 746 -5.88 30.33 18.02
N GLU A 747 -5.54 30.21 19.30
CA GLU A 747 -6.46 29.93 20.40
C GLU A 747 -6.34 31.04 21.45
N LYS A 748 -7.33 31.14 22.36
CA LYS A 748 -7.30 32.07 23.51
C LYS A 748 -6.99 33.52 23.10
N ASN A 749 -7.79 34.07 22.19
CA ASN A 749 -7.63 35.45 21.68
C ASN A 749 -6.21 35.73 21.12
N ALA A 750 -5.68 34.79 20.33
CA ALA A 750 -4.36 34.88 19.70
C ALA A 750 -3.17 35.00 20.66
N THR A 751 -3.31 34.56 21.92
CA THR A 751 -2.20 34.41 22.87
C THR A 751 -1.50 33.05 22.78
N GLN A 752 -1.99 32.17 21.91
CA GLN A 752 -1.48 30.83 21.71
C GLN A 752 -1.68 30.39 20.27
N ILE A 753 -0.71 29.67 19.69
CA ILE A 753 -0.87 28.97 18.41
C ILE A 753 -0.93 27.45 18.67
N PHE A 754 -1.92 26.78 18.09
CA PHE A 754 -2.12 25.34 18.22
C PHE A 754 -1.81 24.64 16.90
N ILE A 755 -0.81 23.76 16.92
CA ILE A 755 -0.31 23.00 15.77
C ILE A 755 -0.41 21.51 16.10
N ARG A 756 -0.74 20.68 15.10
CA ARG A 756 -0.94 19.23 15.30
C ARG A 756 0.11 18.36 14.61
N SER A 757 0.75 18.87 13.56
CA SER A 757 1.62 18.07 12.69
C SER A 757 3.06 18.57 12.68
N PHE A 758 3.99 17.66 12.37
CA PHE A 758 5.35 18.03 12.01
C PHE A 758 5.42 18.35 10.53
N GLU A 759 5.91 19.55 10.18
CA GLU A 759 6.13 19.99 8.81
C GLU A 759 7.51 20.64 8.68
N VAL A 760 8.08 20.67 7.47
CA VAL A 760 9.38 21.29 7.19
C VAL A 760 9.36 21.97 5.81
N GLY A 761 10.08 23.08 5.68
CA GLY A 761 10.17 23.87 4.46
C GLY A 761 11.32 24.88 4.49
N VAL A 762 11.57 25.48 3.33
CA VAL A 762 12.61 26.49 3.12
C VAL A 762 12.06 27.72 2.39
N LEU A 763 12.26 28.89 2.98
CA LEU A 763 11.82 30.19 2.46
C LEU A 763 12.98 30.89 1.76
N PHE A 764 12.73 31.31 0.52
CA PHE A 764 13.62 32.08 -0.34
C PHE A 764 13.22 33.55 -0.29
N LEU A 765 14.15 34.41 0.11
CA LEU A 765 14.00 35.86 0.07
C LEU A 765 15.06 36.46 -0.87
N PRO A 766 14.71 37.43 -1.74
CA PRO A 766 15.61 37.98 -2.77
C PRO A 766 16.97 38.45 -2.22
N HIS A 767 16.97 39.14 -1.08
CA HIS A 767 18.19 39.71 -0.50
C HIS A 767 19.26 38.64 -0.16
N SER A 768 18.87 37.40 0.15
CA SER A 768 19.82 36.31 0.42
C SER A 768 20.55 35.83 -0.83
N PHE A 769 20.07 36.23 -2.01
CA PHE A 769 20.61 35.91 -3.32
C PHE A 769 21.12 37.18 -4.03
N ASN A 770 21.34 38.28 -3.29
CA ASN A 770 21.76 39.57 -3.82
C ASN A 770 20.81 40.12 -4.91
N GLN A 771 19.51 39.88 -4.76
CA GLN A 771 18.48 40.40 -5.66
C GLN A 771 17.49 41.26 -4.86
N ASP A 772 16.96 42.31 -5.50
CA ASP A 772 15.90 43.12 -4.92
C ASP A 772 14.54 42.43 -5.01
N VAL A 773 14.31 41.67 -6.08
CA VAL A 773 13.11 40.87 -6.34
C VAL A 773 13.49 39.71 -7.25
N PHE A 774 12.83 38.57 -7.16
CA PHE A 774 13.08 37.46 -8.08
C PHE A 774 12.39 37.71 -9.42
N ALA A 775 13.13 37.63 -10.52
CA ALA A 775 12.57 37.65 -11.88
C ALA A 775 11.98 36.28 -12.26
N LEU A 776 10.83 36.28 -12.95
CA LEU A 776 10.12 35.07 -13.38
C LEU A 776 10.23 34.79 -14.89
N ASN A 777 10.67 35.78 -15.68
CA ASN A 777 10.83 35.66 -17.13
C ASN A 777 12.17 36.26 -17.59
N LYS A 778 12.77 35.68 -18.63
CA LYS A 778 14.06 36.15 -19.19
C LYS A 778 14.01 37.52 -19.86
N LYS A 779 12.83 38.05 -20.20
CA LYS A 779 12.68 39.33 -20.90
C LYS A 779 12.96 40.53 -20.00
N ASP A 780 12.88 40.36 -18.69
CA ASP A 780 13.01 41.42 -17.69
C ASP A 780 14.44 41.49 -17.09
N VAL A 781 15.38 40.79 -17.73
CA VAL A 781 16.75 40.57 -17.27
C VAL A 781 17.67 41.45 -18.12
N GLU A 782 17.90 42.70 -17.69
CA GLU A 782 18.77 43.67 -18.40
C GLU A 782 20.28 43.39 -18.21
N ASN A 783 20.64 42.56 -17.24
CA ASN A 783 21.98 42.03 -16.97
C ASN A 783 21.84 40.54 -16.61
N GLU A 784 22.91 39.74 -16.56
CA GLU A 784 22.97 38.27 -16.32
C GLU A 784 22.21 37.68 -15.08
N GLU A 785 21.07 38.22 -14.64
CA GLU A 785 20.28 37.75 -13.50
C GLU A 785 19.64 36.38 -13.77
N VAL A 786 19.80 35.49 -12.80
CA VAL A 786 19.24 34.13 -12.82
C VAL A 786 17.74 34.19 -12.57
N VAL A 787 16.95 33.70 -13.53
CA VAL A 787 15.48 33.58 -13.39
C VAL A 787 15.14 32.54 -12.32
N PHE A 788 14.18 32.84 -11.44
CA PHE A 788 13.73 31.90 -10.42
C PHE A 788 13.02 30.69 -11.06
N PRO A 789 13.41 29.44 -10.73
CA PRO A 789 12.92 28.25 -11.42
C PRO A 789 11.51 27.85 -10.93
N MET A 790 10.49 28.51 -11.47
CA MET A 790 9.11 28.29 -11.07
C MET A 790 8.58 26.88 -11.40
N PRO A 791 7.87 26.21 -10.46
CA PRO A 791 7.41 24.84 -10.68
C PRO A 791 6.25 24.64 -11.64
N TYR A 792 5.45 25.68 -11.79
CA TYR A 792 4.17 25.67 -12.48
C TYR A 792 3.95 27.01 -13.16
N ASP A 793 2.99 27.05 -14.07
CA ASP A 793 2.74 28.24 -14.87
C ASP A 793 2.10 29.35 -14.04
N LEU A 794 2.51 30.58 -14.35
CA LEU A 794 1.92 31.80 -13.84
C LEU A 794 1.51 32.70 -15.02
N PRO A 795 0.40 33.46 -14.93
CA PRO A 795 -0.58 33.47 -13.84
C PRO A 795 -1.34 32.12 -13.69
N PRO A 796 -1.81 31.76 -12.47
CA PRO A 796 -2.60 30.55 -12.28
C PRO A 796 -3.88 30.58 -13.12
N ALA A 797 -4.18 29.47 -13.81
CA ALA A 797 -5.40 29.33 -14.62
C ALA A 797 -6.60 29.11 -13.70
N ARG A 798 -7.63 29.97 -13.77
CA ARG A 798 -8.83 29.82 -12.95
C ARG A 798 -9.60 28.56 -13.35
N TYR A 799 -10.31 27.94 -12.41
CA TYR A 799 -11.30 26.90 -12.73
C TYR A 799 -12.35 27.44 -13.71
N ASP A 800 -12.70 26.61 -14.70
CA ASP A 800 -13.84 26.84 -15.58
C ASP A 800 -15.15 26.63 -14.83
N SER A 801 -16.28 27.08 -15.42
CA SER A 801 -17.59 26.99 -14.76
C SER A 801 -18.07 25.55 -14.49
N LYS A 802 -17.45 24.55 -15.12
CA LYS A 802 -17.74 23.12 -14.96
C LYS A 802 -16.69 22.38 -14.13
N ASP A 803 -15.57 23.03 -13.80
CA ASP A 803 -14.51 22.40 -13.04
C ASP A 803 -14.94 22.21 -11.59
N GLU A 804 -14.80 20.98 -11.10
CA GLU A 804 -14.94 20.64 -9.69
C GLU A 804 -13.57 20.23 -9.13
N PRO A 805 -13.26 20.53 -7.86
CA PRO A 805 -12.02 20.05 -7.26
C PRO A 805 -12.01 18.53 -7.21
N TRP A 806 -10.83 17.92 -7.32
CA TRP A 806 -10.67 16.52 -6.99
C TRP A 806 -11.06 16.23 -5.54
N ILE A 807 -11.98 15.30 -5.35
CA ILE A 807 -12.47 14.80 -4.07
C ILE A 807 -12.19 13.30 -4.02
N ILE A 808 -11.35 12.88 -3.08
CA ILE A 808 -10.77 11.53 -3.09
C ILE A 808 -11.78 10.43 -2.75
N ASP A 809 -12.86 10.72 -2.01
CA ASP A 809 -13.79 9.74 -1.44
C ASP A 809 -15.19 9.79 -2.07
N ILE A 810 -15.30 10.23 -3.34
CA ILE A 810 -16.52 10.15 -4.16
C ILE A 810 -16.22 9.49 -5.50
N ALA A 811 -17.22 8.91 -6.15
CA ALA A 811 -17.05 8.27 -7.45
C ALA A 811 -17.05 9.28 -8.62
N TYR A 812 -16.21 9.03 -9.63
CA TYR A 812 -16.22 9.71 -10.93
C TYR A 812 -16.43 8.66 -12.04
N LEU A 813 -17.68 8.54 -12.47
CA LEU A 813 -18.13 7.49 -13.40
C LEU A 813 -18.57 8.02 -14.77
N ASP A 814 -18.71 9.34 -14.92
CA ASP A 814 -19.25 9.95 -16.14
C ASP A 814 -18.29 9.82 -17.32
N ASP A 815 -16.99 9.94 -17.06
CA ASP A 815 -15.91 9.83 -18.04
C ASP A 815 -14.85 8.83 -17.54
N VAL A 816 -14.15 8.18 -18.47
CA VAL A 816 -12.96 7.38 -18.17
C VAL A 816 -11.70 8.24 -18.18
N ASP A 817 -10.69 7.82 -17.42
CA ASP A 817 -9.38 8.47 -17.37
C ASP A 817 -8.45 8.11 -18.54
N SER A 818 -7.22 8.60 -18.47
CA SER A 818 -6.16 8.34 -19.46
C SER A 818 -5.77 6.86 -19.62
N HIS A 819 -6.22 5.98 -18.72
CA HIS A 819 -6.04 4.52 -18.76
C HIS A 819 -7.34 3.77 -19.04
N GLY A 820 -8.42 4.47 -19.38
CA GLY A 820 -9.73 3.86 -19.65
C GLY A 820 -10.46 3.41 -18.38
N SER A 821 -10.09 3.92 -17.20
CA SER A 821 -10.62 3.52 -15.90
C SER A 821 -11.53 4.60 -15.29
N HIS A 822 -12.41 4.19 -14.38
CA HIS A 822 -13.22 5.09 -13.54
C HIS A 822 -12.70 5.11 -12.10
N TRP A 823 -12.96 6.21 -11.36
CA TRP A 823 -12.68 6.31 -9.93
C TRP A 823 -13.92 5.94 -9.11
N ASP A 824 -13.81 4.97 -8.20
CA ASP A 824 -14.89 4.58 -7.29
C ASP A 824 -14.28 4.10 -5.95
N PRO A 825 -13.91 5.04 -5.06
CA PRO A 825 -13.02 4.82 -3.90
C PRO A 825 -13.60 3.96 -2.77
#